data_AF-A0A261C3E7-F1
#
_entry.id   AF-A0A261C3E7-F1
#
_cell.length_a   1.000
_cell.length_b   1.000
_cell.length_c   1.000
_cell.angle_alpha   90.00
_cell.angle_beta   90.00
_cell.angle_gamma   90.00
#
_symmetry.space_group_name_H-M   'P 1'
#
loop_
_entity.id
_entity.type
_entity.pdbx_description
1 polymer ?
#
loop_
_entity_poly.entity_id
_entity_poly.type
_entity_poly.pdbx_seq_one_letter_code
_entity_poly.pdbx_strand_id
1 'polypeptide(L)'
;MIDVGWICVAAVRAVYWLVMLVCNFLGYSPLWAQIAMKNRKMDNVRIRIPSHLAVCFTEKRLVDLSEVIQMMDSCVSAGIRQLSLYDPYGELVGQIGQIEQACRLFIRADLFCDGKCIHSNGLANLQVNVLSRKMGKTALVEACKTLCREDETITTERVSKILEEKFHLNDPDFLLQIGSVPTLCGYPPWNLRITEFLQSPRLPCSRRALDYCVEAFSQRDIRVGNCSLIETDATFTFDVSSYTILLHYRMGLLTKGSPLTWAETIPHIEYIKKHGIKQFINLYHRLKSRHGDQLKWGDEIEYTIIKFDHENKKVRVSCRAEELLNRLQAEEQVNAMLGTANRFLWRPEFGAYMIEGTPGMPYGGLIACFNIVEANMKLRREVVKKLLKKDETCLSISFPSLGVPGFTFPDVPADKTNDDAANSIFWPEQAVFLGHPRFKNLTKNIKGRRGSKVAINVPIFKDTNTPSPYVEDLSAFGGPDDTRDAKPDHIYMDHMGFGMGCCCLQVTFQAVNVDEARWLYDQLTPITPILLALSAATPIFRGKLSNVDSRWDIISASVDDRTLEERGLEPLTNSKWVIDKSRYDSTDCYIYPCSVGYNDIPLQYDETIYQQLIDGNIDEPLAKHIAHMFIRDPHQVFRERIEQDDEKSSEHFETIQSSNWMNMRFKPPPPDAPEIGWRVEFRPTEVQLTDFENAAYCCFVVLLTRMIISFRLTYLMPISMVTENMKRAQQKDAVLSQKFLFRKGLAECKSAPENLKGSEKCGPPSQDIEEMSIDEIINGKKNGFPGLISLIRQFLDSADVDVDTRCTISQYLNFISKRATGEISTLAHWTREFVQSHPAYKHDSDVNDTIVYDLMKKMDAISSGEDHCDKLLGCYRSKTDHAISAAVRKAEEHMIVSSQKRAH
;
A
#
# COMPACT_ATOMS: atom_id res chain seq x y z
N MET A 1 69.20 -7.94 25.75
CA MET A 1 68.64 -7.54 24.44
C MET A 1 67.26 -6.98 24.69
N ILE A 2 67.07 -5.68 24.45
CA ILE A 2 65.74 -5.06 24.49
C ILE A 2 65.02 -5.52 23.22
N ASP A 3 63.86 -6.14 23.37
CA ASP A 3 63.04 -6.64 22.26
C ASP A 3 62.51 -5.46 21.45
N VAL A 4 63.22 -5.14 20.37
CA VAL A 4 62.92 -4.05 19.44
C VAL A 4 61.52 -4.23 18.83
N GLY A 5 61.03 -5.47 18.71
CA GLY A 5 59.70 -5.77 18.20
C GLY A 5 58.60 -5.22 19.11
N TRP A 6 58.76 -5.35 20.42
CA TRP A 6 57.78 -4.84 21.39
C TRP A 6 57.71 -3.32 21.41
N ILE A 7 58.86 -2.66 21.24
CA ILE A 7 58.94 -1.19 21.15
C ILE A 7 58.29 -0.69 19.84
N CYS A 8 58.49 -1.38 18.72
CA CYS A 8 57.82 -1.04 17.47
C CYS A 8 56.30 -1.20 17.56
N VAL A 9 55.80 -2.27 18.18
CA VAL A 9 54.36 -2.48 18.37
C VAL A 9 53.75 -1.43 19.30
N ALA A 10 54.45 -1.07 20.39
CA ALA A 10 54.02 -0.01 21.28
C ALA A 10 54.00 1.36 20.58
N ALA A 11 55.00 1.67 19.76
CA ALA A 11 55.06 2.90 18.97
C ALA A 11 53.94 2.99 17.94
N VAL A 12 53.65 1.90 17.21
CA VAL A 12 52.54 1.86 16.25
C VAL A 12 51.19 2.04 16.94
N ARG A 13 50.99 1.41 18.11
CA ARG A 13 49.77 1.60 18.90
C ARG A 13 49.62 3.03 19.42
N ALA A 14 50.71 3.67 19.85
CA ALA A 14 50.70 5.06 20.29
C ALA A 14 50.37 6.02 19.15
N VAL A 15 50.95 5.80 17.96
CA VAL A 15 50.64 6.60 16.75
C VAL A 15 49.19 6.40 16.32
N TYR A 16 48.68 5.15 16.33
CA TYR A 16 47.28 4.86 16.03
C TYR A 16 46.33 5.56 17.03
N TRP A 17 46.65 5.54 18.31
CA TRP A 17 45.87 6.24 19.34
C TRP A 17 45.89 7.75 19.16
N LEU A 18 47.06 8.33 18.81
CA LEU A 18 47.19 9.76 18.54
C LEU A 18 46.39 10.17 17.29
N VAL A 19 46.43 9.36 16.22
CA VAL A 19 45.64 9.58 15.00
C VAL A 19 44.14 9.47 15.32
N MET A 20 43.71 8.48 16.10
CA MET A 20 42.31 8.38 16.53
C MET A 20 41.86 9.55 17.40
N LEU A 21 42.75 10.07 18.27
CA LEU A 21 42.48 11.24 19.08
C LEU A 21 42.34 12.51 18.21
N VAL A 22 43.21 12.68 17.21
CA VAL A 22 43.17 13.79 16.26
C VAL A 22 41.95 13.69 15.32
N CYS A 23 41.62 12.50 14.82
CA CYS A 23 40.42 12.25 14.02
C CYS A 23 39.14 12.48 14.83
N ASN A 24 39.11 12.10 16.11
CA ASN A 24 38.00 12.43 17.01
C ASN A 24 37.92 13.94 17.24
N PHE A 25 39.03 14.61 17.51
CA PHE A 25 39.08 16.06 17.72
C PHE A 25 38.65 16.86 16.48
N LEU A 26 39.04 16.42 15.27
CA LEU A 26 38.62 17.02 14.00
C LEU A 26 37.18 16.66 13.62
N GLY A 27 36.71 15.46 13.99
CA GLY A 27 35.31 15.01 13.83
C GLY A 27 34.31 15.72 14.76
N TYR A 28 34.78 16.35 15.84
CA TYR A 28 33.96 17.22 16.69
C TYR A 28 33.71 18.61 16.08
N SER A 29 34.52 19.06 15.12
CA SER A 29 34.40 20.39 14.49
C SER A 29 33.10 20.58 13.66
N PRO A 30 32.65 19.61 12.85
CA PRO A 30 31.35 19.70 12.16
C PRO A 30 30.16 19.57 13.12
N LEU A 31 30.29 18.79 14.20
CA LEU A 31 29.22 18.61 15.19
C LEU A 31 29.07 19.87 16.06
N TRP A 32 30.18 20.49 16.47
CA TRP A 32 30.16 21.80 17.14
C TRP A 32 29.66 22.90 16.21
N ALA A 33 30.01 22.89 14.92
CA ALA A 33 29.49 23.84 13.94
C ALA A 33 27.98 23.62 13.67
N GLN A 34 27.51 22.37 13.59
CA GLN A 34 26.08 22.06 13.49
C GLN A 34 25.32 22.39 14.77
N ILE A 35 25.89 22.16 15.95
CA ILE A 35 25.31 22.52 17.24
C ILE A 35 25.28 24.05 17.40
N ALA A 36 26.34 24.77 17.01
CA ALA A 36 26.39 26.22 17.03
C ALA A 36 25.44 26.84 15.99
N MET A 37 25.30 26.24 14.80
CA MET A 37 24.33 26.66 13.78
C MET A 37 22.89 26.32 14.18
N LYS A 38 22.65 25.21 14.88
CA LYS A 38 21.34 24.82 15.41
C LYS A 38 20.94 25.67 16.61
N ASN A 39 21.88 25.99 17.51
CA ASN A 39 21.66 26.93 18.61
C ASN A 39 21.40 28.36 18.08
N ARG A 40 22.11 28.81 17.04
CA ARG A 40 21.79 30.08 16.34
C ARG A 40 20.45 30.08 15.61
N LYS A 41 19.94 28.92 15.18
CA LYS A 41 18.58 28.78 14.62
C LYS A 41 17.51 28.75 15.72
N MET A 42 17.83 28.21 16.90
CA MET A 42 16.94 28.15 18.06
C MET A 42 16.72 29.51 18.73
N ASP A 43 17.69 30.42 18.70
CA ASP A 43 17.52 31.78 19.24
C ASP A 43 16.46 32.62 18.49
N ASN A 44 16.05 32.19 17.29
CA ASN A 44 15.07 32.89 16.44
C ASN A 44 13.64 32.30 16.47
N VAL A 45 13.38 31.24 17.25
CA VAL A 45 12.03 30.68 17.43
C VAL A 45 11.66 30.80 18.91
N ARG A 46 10.63 31.60 19.22
CA ARG A 46 10.10 31.69 20.58
C ARG A 46 9.43 30.36 20.95
N ILE A 47 10.14 29.46 21.61
CA ILE A 47 9.60 28.20 22.13
C ILE A 47 8.72 28.52 23.35
N ARG A 48 7.45 28.12 23.30
CA ARG A 48 6.53 28.18 24.44
C ARG A 48 6.85 27.00 25.38
N ILE A 49 7.29 27.32 26.60
CA ILE A 49 7.58 26.34 27.65
C ILE A 49 6.31 26.14 28.49
N PRO A 50 5.88 24.89 28.79
CA PRO A 50 4.75 24.66 29.67
C PRO A 50 5.10 25.13 31.08
N SER A 51 4.23 25.92 31.70
CA SER A 51 4.41 26.35 33.08
C SER A 51 4.20 25.19 34.05
N HIS A 52 3.26 24.30 33.72
CA HIS A 52 2.94 23.08 34.46
C HIS A 52 3.01 21.84 33.55
N LEU A 53 3.98 20.97 33.83
CA LEU A 53 4.15 19.66 33.20
C LEU A 53 3.58 18.55 34.10
N ALA A 54 2.74 17.68 33.56
CA ALA A 54 2.30 16.45 34.21
C ALA A 54 2.94 15.23 33.56
N VAL A 55 3.19 14.19 34.35
CA VAL A 55 3.69 12.89 33.93
C VAL A 55 2.77 11.82 34.52
N CYS A 56 2.16 11.00 33.66
CA CYS A 56 1.24 9.94 34.05
C CYS A 56 1.83 8.58 33.66
N PHE A 57 2.16 7.75 34.65
CA PHE A 57 2.64 6.39 34.42
C PHE A 57 1.47 5.42 34.24
N THR A 58 1.44 4.73 33.11
CA THR A 58 0.37 3.78 32.75
C THR A 58 0.70 2.31 33.00
N GLU A 59 1.97 2.04 33.34
CA GLU A 59 2.49 0.70 33.64
C GLU A 59 3.43 0.75 34.85
N LYS A 60 3.23 -0.14 35.84
CA LYS A 60 4.01 -0.17 37.08
C LYS A 60 5.51 -0.30 36.86
N ARG A 61 5.92 -1.12 35.88
CA ARG A 61 7.34 -1.40 35.56
C ARG A 61 8.13 -0.20 35.03
N LEU A 62 7.45 0.90 34.68
CA LEU A 62 8.08 2.10 34.11
C LEU A 62 8.36 3.17 35.16
N VAL A 63 7.93 2.97 36.41
CA VAL A 63 8.20 3.89 37.51
C VAL A 63 9.60 3.62 38.04
N ASP A 64 10.58 4.42 37.62
CA ASP A 64 11.96 4.37 38.09
C ASP A 64 12.33 5.67 38.79
N LEU A 65 12.74 5.58 40.06
CA LEU A 65 13.04 6.75 40.88
C LEU A 65 14.25 7.55 40.36
N SER A 66 15.26 6.88 39.82
CA SER A 66 16.44 7.57 39.26
C SER A 66 16.03 8.38 38.03
N GLU A 67 15.20 7.84 37.16
CA GLU A 67 14.68 8.57 36.00
C GLU A 67 13.79 9.75 36.42
N VAL A 68 12.99 9.59 37.48
CA VAL A 68 12.16 10.66 38.04
C VAL A 68 13.00 11.82 38.59
N ILE A 69 14.06 11.52 39.34
CA ILE A 69 14.97 12.57 39.86
C ILE A 69 15.68 13.30 38.71
N GLN A 70 16.10 12.58 37.66
CA GLN A 70 16.69 13.19 36.46
C GLN A 70 15.69 14.06 35.68
N MET A 71 14.42 13.64 35.63
CA MET A 71 13.33 14.44 35.05
C MET A 71 13.11 15.74 35.84
N MET A 72 13.13 15.68 37.17
CA MET A 72 13.01 16.87 38.03
C MET A 72 14.12 17.88 37.75
N ASP A 73 15.37 17.43 37.64
CA ASP A 73 16.51 18.29 37.30
C ASP A 73 16.38 18.89 35.87
N SER A 74 15.94 18.07 34.92
CA SER A 74 15.67 18.52 33.54
C SER A 74 14.57 19.60 33.50
N CYS A 75 13.55 19.50 34.34
CA CYS A 75 12.47 20.50 34.47
C CYS A 75 12.99 21.83 35.02
N VAL A 76 13.83 21.81 36.06
CA VAL A 76 14.46 23.03 36.60
C VAL A 76 15.28 23.72 35.52
N SER A 77 16.10 22.95 34.80
CA SER A 77 16.88 23.46 33.68
C SER A 77 16.00 24.03 32.56
N ALA A 78 14.73 23.58 32.44
CA ALA A 78 13.81 23.97 31.37
C ALA A 78 13.03 25.23 31.68
N GLY A 79 13.13 25.73 32.92
CA GLY A 79 12.26 26.81 33.38
C GLY A 79 10.80 26.36 33.54
N ILE A 80 10.55 25.05 33.65
CA ILE A 80 9.23 24.52 34.03
C ILE A 80 9.06 24.77 35.52
N ARG A 81 7.95 25.38 35.92
CA ARG A 81 7.73 25.85 37.30
C ARG A 81 6.97 24.85 38.16
N GLN A 82 6.16 24.00 37.55
CA GLN A 82 5.38 22.98 38.25
C GLN A 82 5.49 21.63 37.53
N LEU A 83 5.73 20.57 38.29
CA LEU A 83 5.82 19.18 37.83
C LEU A 83 4.87 18.30 38.65
N SER A 84 3.89 17.68 38.00
CA SER A 84 2.99 16.69 38.64
C SER A 84 3.36 15.28 38.20
N LEU A 85 3.77 14.43 39.13
CA LEU A 85 4.14 13.03 38.90
C LEU A 85 3.02 12.14 39.41
N TYR A 86 2.35 11.42 38.51
CA TYR A 86 1.23 10.55 38.85
C TYR A 86 1.51 9.09 38.52
N ASP A 87 1.31 8.22 39.50
CA ASP A 87 1.24 6.78 39.29
C ASP A 87 0.04 6.18 40.05
N PRO A 88 -0.77 5.33 39.42
CA PRO A 88 -1.97 4.75 40.04
C PRO A 88 -1.65 3.63 41.04
N TYR A 89 -0.38 3.25 41.18
CA TYR A 89 0.10 2.10 41.94
C TYR A 89 0.58 2.48 43.35
N GLY A 90 0.89 3.76 43.57
CA GLY A 90 1.43 4.30 44.82
C GLY A 90 2.94 4.12 44.97
N GLU A 91 3.67 3.83 43.89
CA GLU A 91 5.11 3.54 43.94
C GLU A 91 5.93 4.81 44.27
N LEU A 92 5.54 5.97 43.74
CA LEU A 92 6.22 7.23 44.05
C LEU A 92 5.89 7.72 45.47
N VAL A 93 4.63 7.56 45.90
CA VAL A 93 4.23 7.87 47.28
C VAL A 93 4.98 7.00 48.28
N GLY A 94 5.20 5.71 47.97
CA GLY A 94 6.00 4.80 48.79
C GLY A 94 7.46 5.23 48.93
N GLN A 95 7.98 6.04 48.00
CA GLN A 95 9.37 6.49 47.94
C GLN A 95 9.53 7.99 48.25
N ILE A 96 8.50 8.62 48.82
CA ILE A 96 8.48 10.08 49.01
C ILE A 96 9.66 10.61 49.84
N GLY A 97 10.15 9.85 50.82
CA GLY A 97 11.31 10.26 51.63
C GLY A 97 12.61 10.38 50.81
N GLN A 98 12.77 9.57 49.76
CA GLN A 98 13.93 9.66 48.87
C GLN A 98 13.80 10.85 47.91
N ILE A 99 12.59 11.12 47.43
CA ILE A 99 12.28 12.32 46.63
C ILE A 99 12.51 13.58 47.46
N GLU A 100 12.07 13.59 48.73
CA GLU A 100 12.30 14.69 49.67
C GLU A 100 13.79 14.95 49.89
N GLN A 101 14.58 13.88 50.08
CA GLN A 101 16.03 14.00 50.21
C GLN A 101 16.65 14.59 48.93
N ALA A 102 16.17 14.21 47.75
CA ALA A 102 16.63 14.78 46.48
C ALA A 102 16.30 16.27 46.34
N CYS A 103 15.09 16.69 46.74
CA CYS A 103 14.70 18.11 46.80
C CYS A 103 15.54 18.91 47.82
N ARG A 104 15.98 18.30 48.92
CA ARG A 104 16.82 18.98 49.91
C ARG A 104 18.27 19.15 49.46
N LEU A 105 18.83 18.12 48.82
CA LEU A 105 20.26 18.04 48.53
C LEU A 105 20.64 18.55 47.14
N PHE A 106 19.80 18.29 46.13
CA PHE A 106 20.22 18.42 44.72
C PHE A 106 19.34 19.37 43.92
N ILE A 107 18.06 19.52 44.26
CA ILE A 107 17.07 20.21 43.42
C ILE A 107 16.32 21.23 44.26
N ARG A 108 16.47 22.55 44.02
CA ARG A 108 15.71 23.59 44.74
C ARG A 108 14.21 23.53 44.41
N ALA A 109 13.49 22.59 45.02
CA ALA A 109 12.10 22.30 44.74
C ALA A 109 11.26 22.16 46.02
N ASP A 110 10.03 22.68 45.96
CA ASP A 110 9.01 22.42 46.97
C ASP A 110 8.30 21.11 46.62
N LEU A 111 8.05 20.26 47.61
CA LEU A 111 7.49 18.92 47.43
C LEU A 111 6.15 18.77 48.16
N PHE A 112 5.13 18.39 47.40
CA PHE A 112 3.81 18.03 47.89
C PHE A 112 3.50 16.58 47.53
N CYS A 113 2.84 15.87 48.43
CA CYS A 113 2.39 14.50 48.22
C CYS A 113 0.92 14.37 48.59
N ASP A 114 0.07 14.00 47.63
CA ASP A 114 -1.39 13.88 47.80
C ASP A 114 -2.01 15.08 48.55
N GLY A 115 -1.64 16.30 48.14
CA GLY A 115 -2.14 17.56 48.72
C GLY A 115 -1.48 18.00 50.03
N LYS A 116 -0.53 17.24 50.58
CA LYS A 116 0.20 17.62 51.81
C LYS A 116 1.58 18.17 51.47
N CYS A 117 1.94 19.31 52.05
CA CYS A 117 3.31 19.82 51.99
C CYS A 117 4.24 18.89 52.76
N ILE A 118 5.23 18.33 52.06
CA ILE A 118 6.28 17.47 52.66
C ILE A 118 7.54 18.31 52.91
N HIS A 119 7.88 19.18 51.96
CA HIS A 119 9.04 20.06 52.05
C HIS A 119 8.76 21.37 51.31
N SER A 120 9.07 22.51 51.93
CA SER A 120 9.07 23.81 51.24
C SER A 120 10.18 24.69 51.80
N ASN A 121 10.91 25.35 50.90
CA ASN A 121 11.99 26.29 51.24
C ASN A 121 11.64 27.75 50.90
N GLY A 122 10.43 28.04 50.39
CA GLY A 122 9.95 29.39 50.05
C GLY A 122 10.71 30.11 48.92
N LEU A 123 11.82 29.55 48.45
CA LEU A 123 12.69 30.06 47.39
C LEU A 123 12.94 28.99 46.29
N ALA A 124 11.99 28.05 46.13
CA ALA A 124 12.10 26.96 45.16
C ALA A 124 11.84 27.43 43.72
N ASN A 125 12.59 26.85 42.77
CA ASN A 125 12.43 27.10 41.34
C ASN A 125 11.42 26.16 40.68
N LEU A 126 11.03 25.07 41.37
CA LEU A 126 10.12 24.04 40.88
C LEU A 126 9.21 23.58 42.03
N GLN A 127 7.91 23.51 41.78
CA GLN A 127 6.95 22.81 42.64
C GLN A 127 6.74 21.39 42.10
N VAL A 128 6.99 20.37 42.92
CA VAL A 128 6.79 18.96 42.56
C VAL A 128 5.60 18.41 43.34
N ASN A 129 4.58 17.93 42.62
CA ASN A 129 3.41 17.28 43.19
C ASN A 129 3.44 15.80 42.87
N VAL A 130 3.59 14.94 43.88
CA VAL A 130 3.46 13.49 43.74
C VAL A 130 2.02 13.10 44.02
N LEU A 131 1.35 12.52 43.03
CA LEU A 131 -0.08 12.25 43.02
C LEU A 131 -0.34 10.75 42.91
N SER A 132 -1.19 10.23 43.78
CA SER A 132 -1.72 8.87 43.70
C SER A 132 -3.17 8.84 43.22
N ARG A 133 -3.72 7.63 43.08
CA ARG A 133 -5.15 7.41 42.77
C ARG A 133 -6.10 8.18 43.70
N LYS A 134 -5.69 8.51 44.93
CA LYS A 134 -6.49 9.31 45.88
C LYS A 134 -6.81 10.71 45.35
N MET A 135 -5.93 11.27 44.51
CA MET A 135 -6.07 12.61 43.94
C MET A 135 -6.94 12.63 42.67
N GLY A 136 -7.43 11.47 42.21
CA GLY A 136 -8.38 11.36 41.11
C GLY A 136 -9.80 11.83 41.49
N LYS A 137 -10.80 11.00 41.21
CA LYS A 137 -12.22 11.33 41.51
C LYS A 137 -12.49 11.57 43.00
N THR A 138 -11.73 10.97 43.91
CA THR A 138 -11.95 11.10 45.36
C THR A 138 -11.68 12.52 45.86
N ALA A 139 -10.62 13.19 45.38
CA ALA A 139 -10.36 14.59 45.72
C ALA A 139 -11.49 15.52 45.26
N LEU A 140 -12.00 15.30 44.04
CA LEU A 140 -13.16 16.04 43.51
C LEU A 140 -14.42 15.83 44.38
N VAL A 141 -14.69 14.60 44.82
CA VAL A 141 -15.82 14.31 45.71
C VAL A 141 -15.66 15.05 47.05
N GLU A 142 -14.47 15.07 47.64
CA GLU A 142 -14.21 15.78 48.90
C GLU A 142 -14.28 17.32 48.74
N ALA A 143 -13.88 17.85 47.59
CA ALA A 143 -14.07 19.26 47.24
C ALA A 143 -15.58 19.60 47.17
N CYS A 144 -16.36 18.80 46.44
CA CYS A 144 -17.80 18.97 46.35
C CYS A 144 -18.50 18.85 47.72
N LYS A 145 -18.10 17.89 48.57
CA LYS A 145 -18.63 17.78 49.95
C LYS A 145 -18.35 19.01 50.81
N THR A 146 -17.20 19.66 50.59
CA THR A 146 -16.84 20.90 51.29
C THR A 146 -17.77 22.02 50.84
N LEU A 147 -17.95 22.18 49.52
CA LEU A 147 -18.85 23.17 48.93
C LEU A 147 -20.32 22.98 49.34
N CYS A 148 -20.80 21.74 49.43
CA CYS A 148 -22.17 21.45 49.85
C CYS A 148 -22.46 21.79 51.33
N ARG A 149 -21.45 22.09 52.14
CA ARG A 149 -21.61 22.53 53.55
C ARG A 149 -21.62 24.05 53.69
N GLU A 150 -21.36 24.77 52.62
CA GLU A 150 -21.33 26.24 52.57
C GLU A 150 -22.64 26.73 51.92
N ASP A 151 -23.24 27.80 52.44
CA ASP A 151 -24.50 28.38 51.93
C ASP A 151 -24.31 29.26 50.67
N GLU A 152 -23.25 29.00 49.90
CA GLU A 152 -22.88 29.78 48.70
C GLU A 152 -23.06 28.97 47.40
N THR A 153 -23.40 29.64 46.30
CA THR A 153 -23.60 29.02 44.98
C THR A 153 -22.35 28.30 44.47
N ILE A 154 -22.47 27.02 44.13
CA ILE A 154 -21.38 26.19 43.58
C ILE A 154 -21.09 26.63 42.14
N THR A 155 -19.86 27.09 41.87
CA THR A 155 -19.38 27.44 40.52
C THR A 155 -18.12 26.66 40.14
N THR A 156 -17.79 26.61 38.85
CA THR A 156 -16.57 25.96 38.32
C THR A 156 -15.30 26.54 38.93
N GLU A 157 -15.27 27.84 39.17
CA GLU A 157 -14.13 28.56 39.75
C GLU A 157 -13.92 28.16 41.21
N ARG A 158 -15.02 28.01 41.98
CA ARG A 158 -14.95 27.57 43.37
C ARG A 158 -14.50 26.12 43.50
N VAL A 159 -14.94 25.23 42.60
CA VAL A 159 -14.44 23.85 42.54
C VAL A 159 -12.95 23.82 42.24
N SER A 160 -12.50 24.53 41.20
CA SER A 160 -11.07 24.63 40.86
C SER A 160 -10.25 25.23 42.00
N LYS A 161 -10.75 26.28 42.66
CA LYS A 161 -10.07 26.94 43.78
C LYS A 161 -9.85 25.98 44.97
N ILE A 162 -10.86 25.18 45.34
CA ILE A 162 -10.70 24.20 46.42
C ILE A 162 -9.74 23.09 46.03
N LEU A 163 -9.76 22.63 44.77
CA LEU A 163 -8.81 21.63 44.27
C LEU A 163 -7.37 22.15 44.32
N GLU A 164 -7.15 23.40 43.95
CA GLU A 164 -5.86 24.08 44.04
C GLU A 164 -5.41 24.28 45.50
N GLU A 165 -6.23 24.90 46.35
CA GLU A 165 -5.84 25.29 47.72
C GLU A 165 -5.69 24.10 48.67
N LYS A 166 -6.57 23.09 48.55
CA LYS A 166 -6.62 21.96 49.48
C LYS A 166 -5.83 20.75 49.00
N PHE A 167 -5.76 20.54 47.69
CA PHE A 167 -5.16 19.34 47.09
C PHE A 167 -3.95 19.64 46.20
N HIS A 168 -3.59 20.92 45.99
CA HIS A 168 -2.52 21.34 45.08
C HIS A 168 -2.71 20.81 43.65
N LEU A 169 -3.97 20.70 43.21
CA LEU A 169 -4.35 20.21 41.88
C LEU A 169 -4.67 21.38 40.93
N ASN A 170 -3.66 21.76 40.15
CA ASN A 170 -3.78 22.74 39.08
C ASN A 170 -3.89 22.08 37.71
N ASP A 171 -4.43 22.81 36.74
CA ASP A 171 -4.51 22.35 35.35
C ASP A 171 -3.09 22.26 34.75
N PRO A 172 -2.63 21.10 34.27
CA PRO A 172 -1.39 21.02 33.53
C PRO A 172 -1.53 21.66 32.15
N ASP A 173 -0.51 22.38 31.71
CA ASP A 173 -0.43 22.84 30.31
C ASP A 173 -0.17 21.64 29.39
N PHE A 174 0.68 20.73 29.86
CA PHE A 174 1.19 19.61 29.08
C PHE A 174 1.27 18.34 29.94
N LEU A 175 0.78 17.22 29.43
CA LEU A 175 0.84 15.91 30.07
C LEU A 175 1.59 14.90 29.19
N LEU A 176 2.61 14.29 29.79
CA LEU A 176 3.35 13.16 29.24
C LEU A 176 2.74 11.85 29.76
N GLN A 177 2.15 11.07 28.87
CA GLN A 177 1.64 9.74 29.18
C GLN A 177 2.74 8.70 28.95
N ILE A 178 3.22 8.06 30.01
CA ILE A 178 4.33 7.11 29.98
C ILE A 178 3.81 5.67 29.91
N GLY A 179 4.15 4.97 28.83
CA GLY A 179 3.77 3.57 28.57
C GLY A 179 2.84 3.39 27.38
N SER A 180 2.54 2.14 27.01
CA SER A 180 1.80 1.80 25.78
C SER A 180 0.30 1.65 25.99
N VAL A 181 -0.20 1.75 27.22
CA VAL A 181 -1.63 1.59 27.52
C VAL A 181 -2.36 2.92 27.29
N PRO A 182 -3.38 3.00 26.42
CA PRO A 182 -4.07 4.24 26.07
C PRO A 182 -5.08 4.65 27.15
N THR A 183 -4.59 4.97 28.35
CA THR A 183 -5.39 5.40 29.50
C THR A 183 -4.61 6.38 30.35
N LEU A 184 -5.31 7.28 31.05
CA LEU A 184 -4.70 8.16 32.06
C LEU A 184 -4.77 7.58 33.47
N CYS A 185 -5.14 6.30 33.61
CA CYS A 185 -5.10 5.54 34.86
C CYS A 185 -5.85 6.15 36.06
N GLY A 186 -6.74 7.13 35.82
CA GLY A 186 -7.44 7.86 36.88
C GLY A 186 -6.73 9.12 37.36
N TYR A 187 -5.80 9.68 36.58
CA TYR A 187 -5.27 11.03 36.77
C TYR A 187 -6.43 12.03 37.02
N PRO A 188 -6.29 13.02 37.92
CA PRO A 188 -7.32 14.01 38.24
C PRO A 188 -8.05 14.57 37.00
N PRO A 189 -9.30 14.14 36.73
CA PRO A 189 -9.94 14.40 35.43
C PRO A 189 -10.40 15.85 35.28
N TRP A 190 -10.72 16.54 36.39
CA TRP A 190 -11.15 17.94 36.37
C TRP A 190 -10.07 18.86 35.79
N ASN A 191 -8.81 18.56 36.06
CA ASN A 191 -7.67 19.40 35.72
C ASN A 191 -7.15 19.21 34.30
N LEU A 192 -7.79 18.37 33.48
CA LEU A 192 -7.29 18.00 32.15
C LEU A 192 -8.02 18.69 30.99
N ARG A 193 -8.92 19.63 31.30
CA ARG A 193 -9.87 20.24 30.35
C ARG A 193 -9.22 20.93 29.14
N ILE A 194 -8.02 21.47 29.30
CA ILE A 194 -7.27 22.19 28.24
C ILE A 194 -5.81 21.72 28.17
N THR A 195 -5.52 20.54 28.74
CA THR A 195 -4.16 19.98 28.81
C THR A 195 -3.79 19.31 27.50
N GLU A 196 -2.61 19.61 26.98
CA GLU A 196 -2.06 18.91 25.82
C GLU A 196 -1.49 17.55 26.20
N PHE A 197 -1.73 16.52 25.39
CA PHE A 197 -1.22 15.16 25.65
C PHE A 197 -0.15 14.75 24.64
N LEU A 198 0.94 14.18 25.15
CA LEU A 198 1.94 13.46 24.35
C LEU A 198 2.23 12.10 24.99
N GLN A 199 2.09 11.03 24.21
CA GLN A 199 2.45 9.69 24.66
C GLN A 199 3.95 9.44 24.43
N SER A 200 4.63 8.87 25.42
CA SER A 200 6.02 8.46 25.34
C SER A 200 6.19 7.04 25.88
N PRO A 201 6.97 6.16 25.22
CA PRO A 201 7.18 4.79 25.70
C PRO A 201 8.00 4.73 27.00
N ARG A 202 8.78 5.78 27.31
CA ARG A 202 9.58 5.92 28.54
C ARG A 202 9.63 7.37 29.02
N LEU A 203 10.01 7.57 30.27
CA LEU A 203 10.16 8.91 30.83
C LEU A 203 11.32 9.65 30.11
N PRO A 204 11.10 10.85 29.54
CA PRO A 204 12.16 11.60 28.88
C PRO A 204 13.08 12.30 29.90
N CYS A 205 13.82 11.51 30.67
CA CYS A 205 14.59 11.96 31.83
C CYS A 205 15.86 12.77 31.49
N SER A 206 16.31 12.80 30.22
CA SER A 206 17.42 13.65 29.79
C SER A 206 16.93 15.00 29.29
N ARG A 207 17.74 16.05 29.48
CA ARG A 207 17.46 17.40 28.99
C ARG A 207 17.01 17.43 27.53
N ARG A 208 17.76 16.76 26.65
CA ARG A 208 17.49 16.73 25.22
C ARG A 208 16.18 16.01 24.88
N ALA A 209 15.83 14.96 25.64
CA ALA A 209 14.58 14.25 25.45
C ALA A 209 13.39 15.11 25.90
N LEU A 210 13.52 15.82 27.01
CA LEU A 210 12.51 16.76 27.49
C LEU A 210 12.32 17.93 26.51
N ASP A 211 13.41 18.50 25.98
CA ASP A 211 13.34 19.59 25.00
C ASP A 211 12.57 19.19 23.73
N TYR A 212 12.68 17.94 23.27
CA TYR A 212 11.89 17.43 22.15
C TYR A 212 10.39 17.38 22.47
N CYS A 213 10.04 16.96 23.69
CA CYS A 213 8.65 16.96 24.15
C CYS A 213 8.10 18.39 24.30
N VAL A 214 8.90 19.32 24.81
CA VAL A 214 8.55 20.75 24.94
C VAL A 214 8.41 21.42 23.58
N GLU A 215 9.25 21.07 22.60
CA GLU A 215 9.11 21.53 21.22
C GLU A 215 7.79 21.06 20.61
N ALA A 216 7.44 19.79 20.81
CA ALA A 216 6.16 19.24 20.36
C ALA A 216 4.96 19.95 21.02
N PHE A 217 5.06 20.33 22.29
CA PHE A 217 4.06 21.15 22.98
C PHE A 217 4.00 22.58 22.40
N SER A 218 5.16 23.21 22.17
CA SER A 218 5.26 24.60 21.70
C SER A 218 4.64 24.81 20.31
N GLN A 219 4.52 23.77 19.50
CA GLN A 219 3.93 23.84 18.17
C GLN A 219 2.40 23.75 18.19
N ARG A 220 1.78 23.46 19.34
CA ARG A 220 0.31 23.30 19.45
C ARG A 220 -0.39 24.63 19.73
N ASP A 221 -1.49 24.84 19.03
CA ASP A 221 -2.33 26.04 19.13
C ASP A 221 -3.58 25.75 19.98
N ILE A 222 -3.68 26.36 21.17
CA ILE A 222 -4.80 26.15 22.09
C ILE A 222 -5.88 27.19 21.79
N ARG A 223 -6.81 26.85 20.90
CA ARG A 223 -7.97 27.70 20.55
C ARG A 223 -9.12 27.40 21.50
N VAL A 224 -9.19 28.11 22.62
CA VAL A 224 -10.22 27.97 23.67
C VAL A 224 -11.58 28.49 23.17
N GLY A 225 -12.16 27.82 22.15
CA GLY A 225 -13.52 28.05 21.66
C GLY A 225 -13.83 29.39 20.95
N ASN A 226 -12.88 30.33 20.86
CA ASN A 226 -13.10 31.61 20.18
C ASN A 226 -12.94 31.48 18.65
N CYS A 227 -14.05 31.23 17.96
CA CYS A 227 -14.22 31.61 16.55
C CYS A 227 -14.89 32.99 16.51
N SER A 228 -14.09 34.06 16.42
CA SER A 228 -14.60 35.39 16.11
C SER A 228 -15.00 35.44 14.62
N LEU A 229 -16.29 35.21 14.37
CA LEU A 229 -16.97 35.44 13.10
C LEU A 229 -17.17 36.95 12.91
N ILE A 230 -16.76 37.47 11.76
CA ILE A 230 -17.13 38.82 11.31
C ILE A 230 -18.61 38.74 10.88
N GLU A 231 -19.44 39.57 11.53
CA GLU A 231 -20.85 39.77 11.23
C GLU A 231 -21.05 40.34 9.82
N THR A 232 -21.81 39.66 8.97
CA THR A 232 -22.79 40.28 8.07
C THR A 232 -23.90 39.29 7.74
N ASP A 233 -25.14 39.74 7.91
CA ASP A 233 -26.40 39.04 7.74
C ASP A 233 -26.55 38.27 6.42
N ALA A 234 -26.74 36.95 6.50
CA ALA A 234 -27.56 36.18 5.57
C ALA A 234 -27.94 34.83 6.21
N THR A 235 -29.22 34.52 6.15
CA THR A 235 -29.90 33.33 6.68
C THR A 235 -29.21 32.00 6.35
N PHE A 236 -29.07 31.16 7.39
CA PHE A 236 -28.50 29.82 7.37
C PHE A 236 -29.22 28.85 6.41
N THR A 237 -28.47 28.30 5.45
CA THR A 237 -28.57 26.91 5.02
C THR A 237 -27.23 26.24 5.32
N PHE A 238 -27.25 25.18 6.14
CA PHE A 238 -26.04 24.40 6.46
C PHE A 238 -25.58 23.64 5.20
N ASP A 239 -24.56 24.17 4.53
CA ASP A 239 -23.77 23.46 3.52
C ASP A 239 -22.40 23.10 4.12
N VAL A 240 -22.08 21.81 4.11
CA VAL A 240 -20.89 21.20 4.75
C VAL A 240 -19.70 21.17 3.77
N SER A 241 -19.59 22.15 2.89
CA SER A 241 -18.66 22.09 1.73
C SER A 241 -17.32 22.81 1.93
N SER A 242 -17.11 23.57 3.02
CA SER A 242 -16.06 24.62 3.00
C SER A 242 -14.97 24.56 4.10
N TYR A 243 -14.69 23.40 4.70
CA TYR A 243 -13.49 23.20 5.54
C TYR A 243 -12.68 21.95 5.16
N THR A 244 -12.57 21.68 3.85
CA THR A 244 -11.69 20.63 3.31
C THR A 244 -10.43 21.26 2.73
N ILE A 245 -9.60 21.87 3.56
CA ILE A 245 -8.25 22.32 3.16
C ILE A 245 -7.27 21.87 4.25
N LEU A 246 -6.81 20.61 4.12
CA LEU A 246 -5.52 20.04 4.60
C LEU A 246 -5.55 18.50 4.74
N LEU A 247 -6.30 17.79 3.90
CA LEU A 247 -6.30 16.31 3.88
C LEU A 247 -6.46 15.78 2.46
N HIS A 248 -5.38 15.75 1.67
CA HIS A 248 -5.30 14.95 0.44
C HIS A 248 -3.89 14.36 0.32
N TYR A 249 -3.58 13.36 1.15
CA TYR A 249 -2.67 12.29 0.73
C TYR A 249 -3.54 11.18 0.15
N ARG A 250 -4.06 11.39 -1.06
CA ARG A 250 -4.73 10.33 -1.84
C ARG A 250 -3.85 10.00 -3.02
N MET A 251 -3.05 8.94 -2.88
CA MET A 251 -2.55 8.24 -4.05
C MET A 251 -3.74 7.55 -4.72
N GLY A 252 -4.21 8.13 -5.82
CA GLY A 252 -5.30 7.63 -6.65
C GLY A 252 -6.30 8.73 -7.05
N LEU A 253 -6.76 8.67 -8.31
CA LEU A 253 -7.73 9.54 -9.00
C LEU A 253 -9.16 9.60 -8.37
N LEU A 254 -9.29 9.33 -7.08
CA LEU A 254 -10.55 9.36 -6.34
C LEU A 254 -10.82 10.75 -5.75
N THR A 255 -10.45 11.79 -6.50
CA THR A 255 -10.85 13.17 -6.19
C THR A 255 -12.35 13.28 -6.43
N LYS A 256 -13.10 13.85 -5.49
CA LYS A 256 -14.54 14.09 -5.70
C LYS A 256 -14.72 15.22 -6.70
N GLY A 257 -15.52 15.00 -7.74
CA GLY A 257 -15.85 15.97 -8.78
C GLY A 257 -16.97 15.46 -9.67
N SER A 258 -17.48 16.31 -10.56
CA SER A 258 -18.56 15.96 -11.49
C SER A 258 -17.95 15.39 -12.77
N PRO A 259 -18.05 14.08 -13.03
CA PRO A 259 -17.42 13.51 -14.21
C PRO A 259 -18.11 13.97 -15.49
N LEU A 260 -17.33 14.20 -16.54
CA LEU A 260 -17.83 14.48 -17.88
C LEU A 260 -18.34 13.19 -18.54
N THR A 261 -19.49 13.29 -19.21
CA THR A 261 -19.92 12.28 -20.16
C THR A 261 -18.98 12.23 -21.37
N TRP A 262 -19.05 11.17 -22.18
CA TRP A 262 -18.21 11.05 -23.38
C TRP A 262 -18.41 12.24 -24.33
N ALA A 263 -19.67 12.62 -24.61
CA ALA A 263 -19.99 13.74 -25.47
C ALA A 263 -19.39 15.07 -24.97
N GLU A 264 -19.38 15.28 -23.65
CA GLU A 264 -18.77 16.45 -23.02
C GLU A 264 -17.24 16.37 -22.95
N THR A 265 -16.66 15.18 -23.00
CA THR A 265 -15.21 14.98 -22.97
C THR A 265 -14.56 15.31 -24.31
N ILE A 266 -15.23 15.00 -25.43
CA ILE A 266 -14.72 15.17 -26.80
C ILE A 266 -14.07 16.54 -27.05
N PRO A 267 -14.70 17.69 -26.72
CA PRO A 267 -14.12 19.01 -26.96
C PRO A 267 -12.81 19.29 -26.20
N HIS A 268 -12.52 18.51 -25.15
CA HIS A 268 -11.38 18.73 -24.26
C HIS A 268 -10.23 17.72 -24.49
N ILE A 269 -10.41 16.70 -25.33
CA ILE A 269 -9.43 15.61 -25.51
C ILE A 269 -8.03 16.15 -25.86
N GLU A 270 -7.93 16.97 -26.91
CA GLU A 270 -6.63 17.49 -27.38
C GLU A 270 -6.00 18.45 -26.35
N TYR A 271 -6.82 19.23 -25.64
CA TYR A 271 -6.36 20.08 -24.55
C TYR A 271 -5.75 19.23 -23.42
N ILE A 272 -6.46 18.20 -22.97
CA ILE A 272 -6.03 17.31 -21.87
C ILE A 272 -4.76 16.57 -22.26
N LYS A 273 -4.67 16.04 -23.50
CA LYS A 273 -3.46 15.37 -23.99
C LYS A 273 -2.26 16.32 -23.98
N LYS A 274 -2.39 17.51 -24.60
CA LYS A 274 -1.32 18.51 -24.66
C LYS A 274 -0.83 18.94 -23.27
N HIS A 275 -1.76 19.23 -22.37
CA HIS A 275 -1.45 19.66 -21.00
C HIS A 275 -0.90 18.51 -20.15
N GLY A 276 -1.41 17.29 -20.30
CA GLY A 276 -0.88 16.09 -19.63
C GLY A 276 0.59 15.82 -19.99
N ILE A 277 0.96 16.00 -21.26
CA ILE A 277 2.37 15.89 -21.69
C ILE A 277 3.23 16.98 -21.06
N LYS A 278 2.73 18.22 -20.98
CA LYS A 278 3.45 19.31 -20.31
C LYS A 278 3.62 19.05 -18.81
N GLN A 279 2.60 18.53 -18.14
CA GLN A 279 2.68 18.09 -16.73
C GLN A 279 3.76 17.02 -16.53
N PHE A 280 3.82 16.02 -17.42
CA PHE A 280 4.85 14.99 -17.39
C PHE A 280 6.26 15.57 -17.57
N ILE A 281 6.47 16.44 -18.58
CA ILE A 281 7.77 17.08 -18.84
C ILE A 281 8.24 17.87 -17.61
N ASN A 282 7.36 18.67 -17.01
CA ASN A 282 7.65 19.45 -15.81
C ASN A 282 8.04 18.54 -14.63
N LEU A 283 7.27 17.48 -14.40
CA LEU A 283 7.51 16.49 -13.35
C LEU A 283 8.83 15.76 -13.56
N TYR A 284 9.11 15.31 -14.78
CA TYR A 284 10.35 14.65 -15.16
C TYR A 284 11.55 15.56 -14.90
N HIS A 285 11.53 16.81 -15.36
CA HIS A 285 12.65 17.72 -15.13
C HIS A 285 12.91 18.03 -13.66
N ARG A 286 11.84 18.12 -12.86
CA ARG A 286 11.95 18.33 -11.41
C ARG A 286 12.64 17.17 -10.71
N LEU A 287 12.49 15.93 -11.21
CA LEU A 287 12.83 14.72 -10.47
C LEU A 287 13.78 13.74 -11.20
N LYS A 288 14.23 14.04 -12.43
CA LYS A 288 15.12 13.16 -13.20
C LYS A 288 16.50 12.98 -12.58
N SER A 289 16.98 14.00 -11.84
CA SER A 289 18.26 13.96 -11.10
C SER A 289 18.11 13.44 -9.67
N ARG A 290 16.93 12.93 -9.30
CA ARG A 290 16.70 12.31 -8.00
C ARG A 290 17.44 10.98 -7.93
N HIS A 291 18.26 10.81 -6.90
CA HIS A 291 19.01 9.58 -6.64
C HIS A 291 19.05 9.28 -5.14
N GLY A 292 19.37 8.03 -4.79
CA GLY A 292 19.58 7.59 -3.41
C GLY A 292 18.30 7.17 -2.69
N ASP A 293 17.18 7.06 -3.42
CA ASP A 293 15.95 6.50 -2.87
C ASP A 293 16.19 5.07 -2.37
N GLN A 294 15.65 4.77 -1.20
CA GLN A 294 15.72 3.42 -0.66
C GLN A 294 14.60 2.57 -1.26
N LEU A 295 14.84 1.26 -1.37
CA LEU A 295 13.78 0.32 -1.71
C LEU A 295 12.65 0.44 -0.70
N LYS A 296 11.49 0.83 -1.21
CA LYS A 296 10.20 0.74 -0.55
C LYS A 296 9.29 -0.06 -1.45
N TRP A 297 8.44 -0.91 -0.90
CA TRP A 297 7.55 -1.71 -1.71
C TRP A 297 6.28 -2.06 -0.95
N GLY A 298 5.25 -2.44 -1.68
CA GLY A 298 3.95 -2.78 -1.11
C GLY A 298 3.17 -3.69 -2.05
N ASP A 299 2.30 -4.48 -1.44
CA ASP A 299 1.32 -5.30 -2.13
C ASP A 299 -0.04 -4.61 -2.14
N GLU A 300 -0.81 -4.88 -3.20
CA GLU A 300 -2.22 -4.50 -3.32
C GLU A 300 -3.00 -5.81 -3.54
N ILE A 301 -3.91 -6.12 -2.62
CA ILE A 301 -4.78 -7.30 -2.69
C ILE A 301 -6.23 -6.84 -2.79
N GLU A 302 -6.91 -7.36 -3.80
CA GLU A 302 -8.34 -7.21 -4.01
C GLU A 302 -9.10 -8.40 -3.40
N TYR A 303 -10.22 -8.09 -2.74
CA TYR A 303 -11.07 -9.05 -2.06
C TYR A 303 -12.51 -8.96 -2.57
N THR A 304 -13.16 -10.11 -2.71
CA THR A 304 -14.59 -10.25 -2.96
C THR A 304 -15.32 -10.57 -1.67
N ILE A 305 -16.36 -9.79 -1.35
CA ILE A 305 -17.29 -10.08 -0.26
C ILE A 305 -18.44 -10.93 -0.80
N ILE A 306 -18.65 -12.09 -0.21
CA ILE A 306 -19.74 -13.01 -0.60
C ILE A 306 -20.70 -13.26 0.56
N LYS A 307 -21.95 -13.59 0.24
CA LYS A 307 -23.03 -13.96 1.15
C LYS A 307 -23.50 -15.37 0.83
N PHE A 308 -23.42 -16.26 1.81
CA PHE A 308 -24.03 -17.58 1.75
C PHE A 308 -25.53 -17.50 2.04
N ASP A 309 -26.29 -18.24 1.26
CA ASP A 309 -27.66 -18.64 1.53
C ASP A 309 -27.65 -20.17 1.76
N HIS A 310 -27.52 -20.54 3.03
CA HIS A 310 -27.39 -21.94 3.43
C HIS A 310 -28.68 -22.75 3.21
N GLU A 311 -29.85 -22.09 3.21
CA GLU A 311 -31.15 -22.74 3.02
C GLU A 311 -31.32 -23.17 1.56
N ASN A 312 -30.98 -22.28 0.62
CA ASN A 312 -31.12 -22.54 -0.81
C ASN A 312 -29.86 -23.06 -1.49
N LYS A 313 -28.77 -23.26 -0.73
CA LYS A 313 -27.42 -23.59 -1.24
C LYS A 313 -27.00 -22.67 -2.39
N LYS A 314 -27.15 -21.36 -2.18
CA LYS A 314 -26.75 -20.33 -3.15
C LYS A 314 -25.70 -19.41 -2.54
N VAL A 315 -24.79 -18.91 -3.35
CA VAL A 315 -23.81 -17.89 -2.95
C VAL A 315 -23.92 -16.71 -3.89
N ARG A 316 -23.85 -15.51 -3.31
CA ARG A 316 -24.00 -14.23 -4.02
C ARG A 316 -22.88 -13.29 -3.60
N VAL A 317 -22.54 -12.34 -4.44
CA VAL A 317 -21.66 -11.23 -4.03
C VAL A 317 -22.45 -10.25 -3.17
N SER A 318 -21.88 -9.80 -2.06
CA SER A 318 -22.53 -8.83 -1.15
C SER A 318 -22.17 -7.41 -1.58
N CYS A 319 -23.12 -6.65 -2.10
CA CYS A 319 -22.91 -5.29 -2.59
C CYS A 319 -22.81 -4.26 -1.44
N ARG A 320 -21.89 -4.49 -0.50
CA ARG A 320 -21.71 -3.71 0.74
C ARG A 320 -20.33 -3.06 0.87
N ALA A 321 -19.56 -3.01 -0.22
CA ALA A 321 -18.23 -2.37 -0.20
C ALA A 321 -18.29 -0.93 0.32
N GLU A 322 -19.31 -0.15 -0.04
CA GLU A 322 -19.44 1.24 0.43
C GLU A 322 -19.60 1.31 1.95
N GLU A 323 -20.48 0.47 2.52
CA GLU A 323 -20.68 0.38 3.97
C GLU A 323 -19.37 -0.02 4.68
N LEU A 324 -18.66 -1.02 4.15
CA LEU A 324 -17.41 -1.52 4.73
C LEU A 324 -16.29 -0.48 4.64
N LEU A 325 -16.10 0.14 3.48
CA LEU A 325 -15.06 1.13 3.24
C LEU A 325 -15.27 2.38 4.10
N ASN A 326 -16.51 2.85 4.27
CA ASN A 326 -16.81 3.95 5.17
C ASN A 326 -16.34 3.67 6.61
N ARG A 327 -16.47 2.42 7.09
CA ARG A 327 -16.01 2.01 8.42
C ARG A 327 -14.49 1.84 8.48
N LEU A 328 -13.90 1.20 7.47
CA LEU A 328 -12.47 0.94 7.40
C LEU A 328 -11.66 2.24 7.26
N GLN A 329 -12.12 3.18 6.43
CA GLN A 329 -11.47 4.47 6.20
C GLN A 329 -11.73 5.48 7.33
N ALA A 330 -12.72 5.26 8.20
CA ALA A 330 -12.91 6.10 9.39
C ALA A 330 -11.70 5.99 10.35
N GLU A 331 -11.12 4.80 10.50
CA GLU A 331 -9.88 4.61 11.27
C GLU A 331 -8.71 5.37 10.62
N GLU A 332 -8.61 5.39 9.29
CA GLU A 332 -7.60 6.16 8.57
C GLU A 332 -7.70 7.66 8.86
N GLN A 333 -8.92 8.20 8.91
CA GLN A 333 -9.17 9.60 9.23
C GLN A 333 -8.80 9.94 10.67
N VAL A 334 -9.17 9.08 11.62
CA VAL A 334 -8.83 9.25 13.04
C VAL A 334 -7.31 9.22 13.21
N ASN A 335 -6.62 8.27 12.60
CA ASN A 335 -5.15 8.19 12.67
C ASN A 335 -4.48 9.43 12.07
N ALA A 336 -4.99 9.94 10.94
CA ALA A 336 -4.51 11.18 10.35
C ALA A 336 -4.70 12.38 11.29
N MET A 337 -5.85 12.51 11.96
CA MET A 337 -6.09 13.56 12.96
C MET A 337 -5.16 13.45 14.17
N LEU A 338 -4.80 12.23 14.57
CA LEU A 338 -3.91 11.97 15.70
C LEU A 338 -2.42 12.01 15.34
N GLY A 339 -2.07 12.12 14.05
CA GLY A 339 -0.70 12.02 13.56
C GLY A 339 -0.09 10.62 13.72
N THR A 340 -0.93 9.58 13.82
CA THR A 340 -0.50 8.18 13.94
C THR A 340 -0.44 7.51 12.57
N ALA A 341 0.51 6.59 12.39
CA ALA A 341 0.62 5.84 11.15
C ALA A 341 -0.53 4.84 11.01
N ASN A 342 -1.10 4.77 9.80
CA ASN A 342 -2.08 3.74 9.47
C ASN A 342 -1.41 2.38 9.44
N ARG A 343 -2.16 1.36 9.90
CA ARG A 343 -1.71 -0.04 9.81
C ARG A 343 -1.99 -0.63 8.43
N PHE A 344 -3.11 -0.23 7.83
CA PHE A 344 -3.60 -0.63 6.50
C PHE A 344 -4.20 0.58 5.81
N LEU A 345 -4.25 0.55 4.49
CA LEU A 345 -5.08 1.47 3.72
C LEU A 345 -6.10 0.66 2.91
N TRP A 346 -7.31 1.19 2.80
CA TRP A 346 -8.43 0.56 2.10
C TRP A 346 -8.93 1.43 0.98
N ARG A 347 -9.11 0.86 -0.21
CA ARG A 347 -9.57 1.58 -1.41
C ARG A 347 -10.78 0.88 -2.04
N PRO A 348 -11.71 1.65 -2.64
CA PRO A 348 -12.77 1.08 -3.44
C PRO A 348 -12.21 0.50 -4.73
N GLU A 349 -12.82 -0.59 -5.18
CA GLU A 349 -12.62 -1.15 -6.51
C GLU A 349 -13.90 -1.11 -7.33
N PHE A 350 -13.84 -1.54 -8.60
CA PHE A 350 -14.97 -1.43 -9.53
C PHE A 350 -16.27 -2.06 -9.00
N GLY A 351 -16.19 -3.26 -8.42
CA GLY A 351 -17.36 -3.98 -7.92
C GLY A 351 -17.89 -3.42 -6.59
N ALA A 352 -19.21 -3.29 -6.44
CA ALA A 352 -19.85 -2.93 -5.17
C ALA A 352 -19.66 -3.97 -4.05
N TYR A 353 -19.06 -5.10 -4.39
CA TYR A 353 -18.71 -6.22 -3.54
C TYR A 353 -17.19 -6.39 -3.37
N MET A 354 -16.40 -5.46 -3.93
CA MET A 354 -14.94 -5.50 -3.86
C MET A 354 -14.39 -4.47 -2.90
N ILE A 355 -13.33 -4.84 -2.19
CA ILE A 355 -12.48 -3.92 -1.45
C ILE A 355 -11.03 -4.24 -1.76
N GLU A 356 -10.18 -3.22 -1.84
CA GLU A 356 -8.73 -3.39 -1.96
C GLU A 356 -8.07 -2.99 -0.64
N GLY A 357 -7.12 -3.79 -0.17
CA GLY A 357 -6.33 -3.51 1.01
C GLY A 357 -4.83 -3.49 0.70
N THR A 358 -4.11 -2.53 1.27
CA THR A 358 -2.65 -2.38 1.15
C THR A 358 -2.01 -2.21 2.55
N PRO A 359 -0.69 -2.44 2.73
CA PRO A 359 -0.05 -2.11 4.00
C PRO A 359 -0.10 -0.59 4.25
N GLY A 360 -0.30 -0.21 5.51
CA GLY A 360 -0.51 1.19 5.90
C GLY A 360 0.70 2.10 5.65
N MET A 361 1.88 1.49 5.61
CA MET A 361 3.14 2.08 5.16
C MET A 361 3.82 1.06 4.24
N PRO A 362 4.55 1.50 3.21
CA PRO A 362 5.31 0.57 2.39
C PRO A 362 6.35 -0.17 3.24
N TYR A 363 6.57 -1.45 2.93
CA TYR A 363 7.65 -2.23 3.49
C TYR A 363 9.01 -1.62 3.11
N GLY A 364 10.00 -1.81 3.98
CA GLY A 364 11.36 -1.33 3.76
C GLY A 364 12.21 -2.28 2.91
N GLY A 365 13.44 -1.87 2.64
CA GLY A 365 14.41 -2.66 1.88
C GLY A 365 15.14 -3.76 2.66
N LEU A 366 14.85 -3.92 3.96
CA LEU A 366 15.45 -4.95 4.80
C LEU A 366 14.89 -6.32 4.41
N ILE A 367 15.73 -7.35 4.33
CA ILE A 367 15.28 -8.70 3.98
C ILE A 367 14.33 -9.22 5.08
N ALA A 368 14.51 -8.80 6.34
CA ALA A 368 13.59 -9.11 7.43
C ALA A 368 12.13 -8.64 7.21
N CYS A 369 11.88 -7.70 6.29
CA CYS A 369 10.52 -7.30 5.90
C CYS A 369 9.72 -8.46 5.29
N PHE A 370 10.35 -9.50 4.74
CA PHE A 370 9.62 -10.67 4.24
C PHE A 370 8.85 -11.42 5.36
N ASN A 371 9.26 -11.27 6.62
CA ASN A 371 8.57 -11.90 7.76
C ASN A 371 7.29 -11.17 8.20
N ILE A 372 6.93 -10.03 7.61
CA ILE A 372 5.74 -9.28 8.03
C ILE A 372 4.63 -9.23 6.98
N VAL A 373 4.90 -9.67 5.74
CA VAL A 373 3.98 -9.56 4.60
C VAL A 373 2.73 -10.40 4.83
N GLU A 374 2.89 -11.71 5.05
CA GLU A 374 1.76 -12.63 5.29
C GLU A 374 0.98 -12.24 6.54
N ALA A 375 1.66 -11.85 7.62
CA ALA A 375 1.01 -11.39 8.85
C ALA A 375 0.20 -10.09 8.64
N ASN A 376 0.68 -9.20 7.77
CA ASN A 376 -0.05 -7.99 7.39
C ASN A 376 -1.30 -8.33 6.56
N MET A 377 -1.19 -9.23 5.57
CA MET A 377 -2.31 -9.72 4.76
C MET A 377 -3.38 -10.41 5.61
N LYS A 378 -2.98 -11.33 6.49
CA LYS A 378 -3.89 -12.02 7.43
C LYS A 378 -4.69 -11.04 8.26
N LEU A 379 -4.01 -10.06 8.84
CA LEU A 379 -4.69 -9.11 9.69
C LEU A 379 -5.61 -8.14 8.91
N ARG A 380 -5.26 -7.76 7.67
CA ARG A 380 -6.20 -7.06 6.78
C ARG A 380 -7.50 -7.85 6.65
N ARG A 381 -7.41 -9.14 6.34
CA ARG A 381 -8.58 -10.04 6.23
C ARG A 381 -9.34 -10.15 7.54
N GLU A 382 -8.66 -10.30 8.68
CA GLU A 382 -9.29 -10.37 10.01
C GLU A 382 -10.05 -9.09 10.37
N VAL A 383 -9.51 -7.91 10.05
CA VAL A 383 -10.19 -6.63 10.29
C VAL A 383 -11.48 -6.54 9.47
N VAL A 384 -11.45 -6.96 8.20
CA VAL A 384 -12.67 -7.00 7.37
C VAL A 384 -13.67 -7.99 7.95
N LYS A 385 -13.26 -9.20 8.32
CA LYS A 385 -14.13 -10.24 8.88
C LYS A 385 -14.91 -9.77 10.10
N LYS A 386 -14.34 -8.88 10.94
CA LYS A 386 -15.03 -8.28 12.10
C LYS A 386 -16.20 -7.35 11.73
N LEU A 387 -16.28 -6.90 10.49
CA LEU A 387 -17.30 -5.97 9.99
C LEU A 387 -18.39 -6.68 9.16
N LEU A 388 -18.18 -7.95 8.82
CA LEU A 388 -19.10 -8.73 7.99
C LEU A 388 -20.39 -9.08 8.75
N LYS A 389 -21.49 -9.20 7.99
CA LYS A 389 -22.78 -9.65 8.51
C LYS A 389 -22.81 -11.17 8.58
N LYS A 390 -23.89 -11.69 9.19
CA LYS A 390 -24.12 -13.14 9.29
C LYS A 390 -24.08 -13.81 7.90
N ASP A 391 -23.39 -14.93 7.83
CA ASP A 391 -23.14 -15.75 6.63
C ASP A 391 -22.44 -15.01 5.49
N GLU A 392 -21.75 -13.90 5.77
CA GLU A 392 -20.81 -13.31 4.82
C GLU A 392 -19.37 -13.74 5.12
N THR A 393 -18.55 -13.80 4.08
CA THR A 393 -17.10 -13.95 4.20
C THR A 393 -16.38 -13.06 3.19
N CYS A 394 -15.06 -12.93 3.36
CA CYS A 394 -14.17 -12.13 2.53
C CYS A 394 -13.09 -13.05 1.95
N LEU A 395 -13.13 -13.27 0.64
CA LEU A 395 -12.22 -14.14 -0.10
C LEU A 395 -11.43 -13.34 -1.12
N SER A 396 -10.16 -13.70 -1.28
CA SER A 396 -9.30 -13.15 -2.34
C SER A 396 -9.43 -14.03 -3.58
N ILE A 397 -10.53 -13.85 -4.31
CA ILE A 397 -10.90 -14.62 -5.51
C ILE A 397 -11.64 -13.72 -6.52
N SER A 398 -11.62 -14.12 -7.79
CA SER A 398 -12.60 -13.68 -8.79
C SER A 398 -13.86 -14.55 -8.69
N PHE A 399 -15.04 -13.96 -8.54
CA PHE A 399 -16.26 -14.71 -8.25
C PHE A 399 -16.78 -15.52 -9.47
N PRO A 400 -17.02 -16.83 -9.36
CA PRO A 400 -17.39 -17.68 -10.52
C PRO A 400 -18.70 -17.33 -11.23
N SER A 401 -19.68 -16.80 -10.49
CA SER A 401 -21.06 -16.62 -10.97
C SER A 401 -21.45 -15.17 -11.25
N LEU A 402 -20.47 -14.28 -11.47
CA LEU A 402 -20.77 -12.91 -11.91
C LEU A 402 -21.65 -12.94 -13.18
N GLY A 403 -22.71 -12.15 -13.20
CA GLY A 403 -23.67 -12.08 -14.33
C GLY A 403 -24.66 -13.24 -14.46
N VAL A 404 -24.63 -14.24 -13.57
CA VAL A 404 -25.69 -15.26 -13.47
C VAL A 404 -26.93 -14.63 -12.82
N PRO A 405 -28.17 -14.96 -13.22
CA PRO A 405 -29.37 -14.40 -12.60
C PRO A 405 -29.38 -14.50 -11.05
N GLY A 406 -29.52 -13.33 -10.42
CA GLY A 406 -29.50 -13.17 -8.97
C GLY A 406 -28.15 -13.46 -8.32
N PHE A 407 -27.04 -13.09 -8.98
CA PHE A 407 -25.69 -13.20 -8.43
C PHE A 407 -25.37 -12.18 -7.33
N THR A 408 -26.14 -11.09 -7.21
CA THR A 408 -25.94 -10.04 -6.19
C THR A 408 -26.79 -10.27 -4.94
N PHE A 409 -26.31 -9.75 -3.82
CA PHE A 409 -27.07 -9.60 -2.59
C PHE A 409 -27.04 -8.12 -2.13
N PRO A 410 -28.21 -7.45 -2.01
CA PRO A 410 -29.55 -7.95 -2.37
C PRO A 410 -29.66 -8.30 -3.86
N ASP A 411 -30.60 -9.19 -4.19
CA ASP A 411 -30.86 -9.61 -5.56
C ASP A 411 -31.44 -8.44 -6.35
N VAL A 412 -30.76 -8.08 -7.44
CA VAL A 412 -31.20 -7.02 -8.36
C VAL A 412 -31.04 -7.53 -9.79
N PRO A 413 -32.12 -7.56 -10.59
CA PRO A 413 -32.04 -7.98 -11.98
C PRO A 413 -31.32 -6.93 -12.83
N ALA A 414 -30.70 -7.37 -13.93
CA ALA A 414 -30.16 -6.48 -14.94
C ALA A 414 -31.30 -5.73 -15.67
N ASP A 415 -31.06 -4.46 -16.01
CA ASP A 415 -31.96 -3.64 -16.81
C ASP A 415 -31.27 -3.27 -18.13
N LYS A 416 -31.68 -3.94 -19.21
CA LYS A 416 -31.15 -3.72 -20.56
C LYS A 416 -31.43 -2.33 -21.12
N THR A 417 -32.37 -1.58 -20.55
CA THR A 417 -32.66 -0.19 -20.94
C THR A 417 -31.84 0.82 -20.14
N ASN A 418 -31.19 0.38 -19.06
CA ASN A 418 -30.39 1.24 -18.22
C ASN A 418 -29.03 1.55 -18.86
N ASP A 419 -28.89 2.78 -19.37
CA ASP A 419 -27.61 3.29 -19.88
C ASP A 419 -26.54 3.40 -18.78
N ASP A 420 -26.94 3.53 -17.50
CA ASP A 420 -26.02 3.52 -16.35
C ASP A 420 -25.32 2.18 -16.16
N ALA A 421 -25.97 1.07 -16.51
CA ALA A 421 -25.40 -0.26 -16.56
C ALA A 421 -24.87 -0.62 -17.97
N ALA A 422 -24.58 0.39 -18.80
CA ALA A 422 -24.18 0.24 -20.18
C ALA A 422 -25.09 -0.68 -21.02
N ASN A 423 -26.38 -0.75 -20.68
CA ASN A 423 -27.38 -1.63 -21.31
C ASN A 423 -26.97 -3.11 -21.31
N SER A 424 -26.25 -3.55 -20.28
CA SER A 424 -25.90 -4.95 -20.12
C SER A 424 -27.13 -5.81 -19.91
N ILE A 425 -27.14 -7.00 -20.49
CA ILE A 425 -28.21 -8.00 -20.29
C ILE A 425 -27.96 -8.87 -19.05
N PHE A 426 -26.78 -8.77 -18.44
CA PHE A 426 -26.36 -9.57 -17.29
C PHE A 426 -26.07 -8.73 -16.03
N TRP A 427 -25.72 -7.46 -16.20
CA TRP A 427 -25.14 -6.65 -15.13
C TRP A 427 -26.13 -5.60 -14.59
N PRO A 428 -26.51 -5.66 -13.31
CA PRO A 428 -27.22 -4.57 -12.65
C PRO A 428 -26.26 -3.44 -12.27
N GLU A 429 -26.73 -2.20 -12.31
CA GLU A 429 -25.93 -1.03 -11.93
C GLU A 429 -25.43 -1.12 -10.49
N GLN A 430 -26.22 -1.72 -9.59
CA GLN A 430 -25.92 -1.87 -8.16
C GLN A 430 -24.74 -2.83 -7.91
N ALA A 431 -24.29 -3.58 -8.92
CA ALA A 431 -23.05 -4.36 -8.84
C ALA A 431 -21.80 -3.51 -9.10
N VAL A 432 -21.94 -2.29 -9.63
CA VAL A 432 -20.86 -1.29 -9.74
C VAL A 432 -20.76 -0.50 -8.44
N PHE A 433 -19.55 -0.18 -7.98
CA PHE A 433 -19.36 0.63 -6.79
C PHE A 433 -19.86 2.07 -7.01
N LEU A 434 -21.01 2.39 -6.42
CA LEU A 434 -21.67 3.70 -6.58
C LEU A 434 -21.17 4.77 -5.60
N GLY A 435 -20.42 4.39 -4.56
CA GLY A 435 -19.82 5.33 -3.61
C GLY A 435 -18.79 6.29 -4.22
N HIS A 436 -18.41 6.08 -5.48
CA HIS A 436 -17.58 7.02 -6.24
C HIS A 436 -18.02 7.09 -7.72
N PRO A 437 -18.25 8.31 -8.28
CA PRO A 437 -18.84 8.45 -9.62
C PRO A 437 -17.94 7.96 -10.76
N ARG A 438 -16.63 7.82 -10.51
CA ARG A 438 -15.63 7.31 -11.48
C ARG A 438 -16.03 5.99 -12.13
N PHE A 439 -16.43 4.98 -11.35
CA PHE A 439 -16.57 3.63 -11.88
C PHE A 439 -17.74 3.52 -12.85
N LYS A 440 -18.90 4.08 -12.48
CA LYS A 440 -20.05 4.24 -13.36
C LYS A 440 -19.71 5.05 -14.60
N ASN A 441 -19.03 6.19 -14.45
CA ASN A 441 -18.69 7.04 -15.58
C ASN A 441 -17.72 6.39 -16.57
N LEU A 442 -16.75 5.64 -16.06
CA LEU A 442 -15.78 4.92 -16.89
C LEU A 442 -16.46 3.88 -17.79
N THR A 443 -17.40 3.11 -17.24
CA THR A 443 -18.23 2.16 -18.02
C THR A 443 -18.97 2.87 -19.14
N LYS A 444 -19.63 3.99 -18.83
CA LYS A 444 -20.37 4.80 -19.80
C LYS A 444 -19.49 5.36 -20.89
N ASN A 445 -18.35 5.94 -20.52
CA ASN A 445 -17.47 6.61 -21.46
C ASN A 445 -16.75 5.62 -22.39
N ILE A 446 -16.41 4.43 -21.89
CA ILE A 446 -15.91 3.33 -22.74
C ILE A 446 -16.97 2.93 -23.77
N LYS A 447 -18.21 2.68 -23.36
CA LYS A 447 -19.32 2.35 -24.29
C LYS A 447 -19.56 3.50 -25.28
N GLY A 448 -19.61 4.74 -24.79
CA GLY A 448 -19.84 5.93 -25.61
C GLY A 448 -18.76 6.15 -26.66
N ARG A 449 -17.49 5.95 -26.30
CA ARG A 449 -16.35 6.00 -27.23
C ARG A 449 -16.36 4.86 -28.22
N ARG A 450 -16.56 3.63 -27.73
CA ARG A 450 -16.58 2.42 -28.56
C ARG A 450 -17.72 2.46 -29.60
N GLY A 451 -18.81 3.16 -29.29
CA GLY A 451 -20.05 3.20 -30.08
C GLY A 451 -20.91 1.95 -29.93
N SER A 452 -20.49 0.99 -29.10
CA SER A 452 -21.18 -0.26 -28.80
C SER A 452 -20.85 -0.70 -27.37
N LYS A 453 -21.55 -1.71 -26.87
CA LYS A 453 -21.10 -2.44 -25.67
C LYS A 453 -19.74 -3.09 -25.92
N VAL A 454 -19.02 -3.35 -24.84
CA VAL A 454 -17.91 -4.30 -24.89
C VAL A 454 -18.45 -5.69 -25.18
N ALA A 455 -17.66 -6.52 -25.87
CA ALA A 455 -18.04 -7.88 -26.23
C ALA A 455 -16.90 -8.81 -25.83
N ILE A 456 -17.11 -9.58 -24.77
CA ILE A 456 -16.13 -10.48 -24.18
C ILE A 456 -16.58 -11.90 -24.53
N ASN A 457 -15.73 -12.63 -25.23
CA ASN A 457 -16.01 -14.00 -25.67
C ASN A 457 -14.92 -14.91 -25.11
N VAL A 458 -15.24 -15.68 -24.08
CA VAL A 458 -14.30 -16.58 -23.40
C VAL A 458 -14.49 -18.00 -23.93
N PRO A 459 -13.46 -18.68 -24.45
CA PRO A 459 -13.62 -20.05 -24.93
C PRO A 459 -14.21 -20.96 -23.86
N ILE A 460 -15.33 -21.63 -24.16
CA ILE A 460 -15.95 -22.56 -23.22
C ILE A 460 -15.11 -23.83 -23.12
N PHE A 461 -15.03 -24.42 -21.93
CA PHE A 461 -14.50 -25.76 -21.78
C PHE A 461 -15.41 -26.74 -22.53
N LYS A 462 -14.84 -27.61 -23.37
CA LYS A 462 -15.61 -28.64 -24.09
C LYS A 462 -15.47 -29.97 -23.38
N ASP A 463 -16.35 -30.22 -22.42
CA ASP A 463 -16.49 -31.50 -21.75
C ASP A 463 -17.42 -32.44 -22.55
N THR A 464 -17.57 -33.68 -22.09
CA THR A 464 -18.23 -34.80 -22.78
C THR A 464 -19.65 -34.47 -23.27
N ASN A 465 -20.43 -33.77 -22.45
CA ASN A 465 -21.82 -33.37 -22.73
C ASN A 465 -21.93 -31.87 -23.07
N THR A 466 -20.81 -31.16 -23.25
CA THR A 466 -20.87 -29.77 -23.71
C THR A 466 -21.30 -29.76 -25.18
N PRO A 467 -22.35 -29.02 -25.57
CA PRO A 467 -22.72 -28.89 -26.97
C PRO A 467 -21.54 -28.41 -27.82
N SER A 468 -21.38 -28.95 -29.03
CA SER A 468 -20.34 -28.53 -29.98
C SER A 468 -20.95 -28.38 -31.40
N PRO A 469 -21.14 -27.15 -31.90
CA PRO A 469 -20.77 -25.90 -31.24
C PRO A 469 -21.64 -25.62 -30.01
N TYR A 470 -21.04 -25.04 -28.98
CA TYR A 470 -21.79 -24.42 -27.90
C TYR A 470 -22.35 -23.09 -28.42
N VAL A 471 -23.66 -22.92 -28.37
CA VAL A 471 -24.33 -21.70 -28.79
C VAL A 471 -25.24 -21.24 -27.66
N GLU A 472 -25.06 -20.00 -27.24
CA GLU A 472 -25.93 -19.39 -26.25
C GLU A 472 -27.26 -19.00 -26.86
N ASP A 473 -28.35 -19.44 -26.22
CA ASP A 473 -29.67 -18.90 -26.52
C ASP A 473 -29.88 -17.58 -25.78
N LEU A 474 -29.56 -16.49 -26.47
CA LEU A 474 -29.81 -15.12 -25.99
C LEU A 474 -31.20 -14.62 -26.41
N SER A 475 -32.04 -15.42 -27.07
CA SER A 475 -33.32 -14.93 -27.65
C SER A 475 -34.32 -14.44 -26.59
N ALA A 476 -34.24 -14.99 -25.37
CA ALA A 476 -35.15 -14.65 -24.28
C ALA A 476 -34.80 -13.33 -23.57
N PHE A 477 -33.55 -12.86 -23.62
CA PHE A 477 -33.09 -11.70 -22.83
C PHE A 477 -32.11 -10.76 -23.55
N GLY A 478 -31.43 -11.22 -24.60
CA GLY A 478 -30.52 -10.46 -25.46
C GLY A 478 -31.21 -9.66 -26.57
N GLY A 479 -30.50 -8.67 -27.10
CA GLY A 479 -30.86 -7.93 -28.30
C GLY A 479 -30.17 -8.45 -29.57
N PRO A 480 -30.47 -7.84 -30.74
CA PRO A 480 -29.80 -8.18 -32.01
C PRO A 480 -28.28 -8.00 -31.94
N ASP A 481 -27.79 -6.97 -31.25
CA ASP A 481 -26.36 -6.74 -31.07
C ASP A 481 -25.69 -7.83 -30.23
N ASP A 482 -26.33 -8.27 -29.14
CA ASP A 482 -25.81 -9.33 -28.27
C ASP A 482 -25.68 -10.66 -29.03
N THR A 483 -26.70 -10.99 -29.81
CA THR A 483 -26.72 -12.21 -30.63
C THR A 483 -25.66 -12.15 -31.74
N ARG A 484 -25.41 -10.97 -32.31
CA ARG A 484 -24.36 -10.75 -33.32
C ARG A 484 -22.96 -10.89 -32.70
N ASP A 485 -22.75 -10.34 -31.50
CA ASP A 485 -21.43 -10.24 -30.88
C ASP A 485 -21.00 -11.50 -30.12
N ALA A 486 -21.96 -12.37 -29.75
CA ALA A 486 -21.71 -13.68 -29.18
C ALA A 486 -21.13 -14.66 -30.22
N LYS A 487 -20.06 -15.36 -29.86
CA LYS A 487 -19.39 -16.33 -30.73
C LYS A 487 -19.77 -17.77 -30.35
N PRO A 488 -19.95 -18.68 -31.33
CA PRO A 488 -20.02 -20.11 -31.06
C PRO A 488 -18.79 -20.59 -30.28
N ASP A 489 -18.96 -21.58 -29.40
CA ASP A 489 -17.92 -22.12 -28.51
C ASP A 489 -17.33 -21.13 -27.50
N HIS A 490 -18.06 -20.06 -27.18
CA HIS A 490 -17.64 -19.07 -26.21
C HIS A 490 -18.75 -18.74 -25.21
N ILE A 491 -18.35 -18.39 -23.99
CA ILE A 491 -19.15 -17.74 -22.97
C ILE A 491 -19.14 -16.25 -23.29
N TYR A 492 -20.32 -15.68 -23.56
CA TYR A 492 -20.51 -14.28 -23.93
C TYR A 492 -20.74 -13.39 -22.70
N MET A 493 -20.07 -12.25 -22.62
CA MET A 493 -20.23 -11.28 -21.54
C MET A 493 -20.13 -9.86 -22.13
N ASP A 494 -20.89 -8.91 -21.62
CA ASP A 494 -21.16 -7.63 -22.32
C ASP A 494 -20.96 -6.37 -21.46
N HIS A 495 -20.27 -6.51 -20.31
CA HIS A 495 -20.11 -5.42 -19.35
C HIS A 495 -18.71 -5.36 -18.75
N MET A 496 -18.24 -4.14 -18.44
CA MET A 496 -16.93 -3.87 -17.82
C MET A 496 -16.70 -4.67 -16.53
N GLY A 497 -17.77 -4.90 -15.77
CA GLY A 497 -17.72 -5.62 -14.51
C GLY A 497 -17.32 -7.10 -14.62
N PHE A 498 -17.45 -7.73 -15.78
CA PHE A 498 -16.97 -9.10 -15.95
C PHE A 498 -15.44 -9.21 -15.93
N GLY A 499 -14.74 -8.13 -16.23
CA GLY A 499 -13.28 -8.04 -16.11
C GLY A 499 -12.85 -7.28 -14.88
N MET A 500 -13.23 -6.00 -14.76
CA MET A 500 -12.85 -5.16 -13.62
C MET A 500 -13.49 -5.59 -12.29
N GLY A 501 -14.47 -6.50 -12.32
CA GLY A 501 -15.00 -7.20 -11.13
C GLY A 501 -14.21 -8.45 -10.72
N CYS A 502 -13.13 -8.79 -11.43
CA CYS A 502 -12.16 -9.81 -11.02
C CYS A 502 -11.12 -9.23 -10.05
N CYS A 503 -10.49 -10.10 -9.26
CA CYS A 503 -9.46 -9.70 -8.30
C CYS A 503 -8.04 -10.03 -8.78
N CYS A 504 -7.05 -9.28 -8.31
CA CYS A 504 -5.63 -9.48 -8.57
C CYS A 504 -4.72 -9.23 -7.36
N LEU A 505 -3.46 -9.67 -7.53
CA LEU A 505 -2.35 -9.30 -6.66
C LEU A 505 -1.39 -8.41 -7.45
N GLN A 506 -1.17 -7.18 -6.98
CA GLN A 506 -0.21 -6.26 -7.59
C GLN A 506 0.92 -5.96 -6.61
N VAL A 507 2.12 -5.72 -7.14
CA VAL A 507 3.29 -5.37 -6.33
C VAL A 507 3.95 -4.13 -6.90
N THR A 508 4.02 -3.08 -6.09
CA THR A 508 4.71 -1.83 -6.45
C THR A 508 6.00 -1.72 -5.66
N PHE A 509 7.10 -1.37 -6.32
CA PHE A 509 8.38 -1.09 -5.68
C PHE A 509 8.99 0.21 -6.20
N GLN A 510 9.65 0.92 -5.29
CA GLN A 510 10.39 2.14 -5.52
C GLN A 510 11.84 1.80 -5.85
N ALA A 511 12.31 2.35 -6.97
CA ALA A 511 13.70 2.24 -7.39
C ALA A 511 14.55 3.35 -6.79
N VAL A 512 15.88 3.20 -6.84
CA VAL A 512 16.83 4.22 -6.34
C VAL A 512 16.82 5.53 -7.14
N ASN A 513 16.42 5.47 -8.41
CA ASN A 513 16.27 6.59 -9.33
C ASN A 513 15.48 6.16 -10.58
N VAL A 514 15.33 7.08 -11.54
CA VAL A 514 14.60 6.84 -12.80
C VAL A 514 15.23 5.75 -13.68
N ASP A 515 16.56 5.62 -13.69
CA ASP A 515 17.27 4.65 -14.54
C ASP A 515 17.07 3.23 -14.04
N GLU A 516 17.17 2.99 -12.72
CA GLU A 516 16.84 1.69 -12.13
C GLU A 516 15.35 1.35 -12.31
N ALA A 517 14.45 2.34 -12.22
CA ALA A 517 13.02 2.11 -12.48
C ALA A 517 12.78 1.64 -13.92
N ARG A 518 13.38 2.32 -14.91
CA ARG A 518 13.29 1.92 -16.33
C ARG A 518 13.91 0.54 -16.57
N TRP A 519 15.06 0.27 -15.95
CA TRP A 519 15.73 -1.03 -16.03
C TRP A 519 14.85 -2.16 -15.48
N LEU A 520 14.29 -1.99 -14.28
CA LEU A 520 13.42 -3.01 -13.66
C LEU A 520 12.12 -3.20 -14.43
N TYR A 521 11.52 -2.13 -14.95
CA TYR A 521 10.35 -2.21 -15.84
C TYR A 521 10.64 -3.14 -17.02
N ASP A 522 11.78 -2.94 -17.69
CA ASP A 522 12.16 -3.75 -18.83
C ASP A 522 12.50 -5.20 -18.45
N GLN A 523 13.32 -5.41 -17.41
CA GLN A 523 13.76 -6.77 -17.04
C GLN A 523 12.64 -7.66 -16.49
N LEU A 524 11.61 -7.07 -15.88
CA LEU A 524 10.48 -7.82 -15.34
C LEU A 524 9.37 -8.08 -16.37
N THR A 525 9.34 -7.33 -17.48
CA THR A 525 8.34 -7.53 -18.55
C THR A 525 8.34 -8.97 -19.10
N PRO A 526 9.49 -9.62 -19.39
CA PRO A 526 9.54 -11.04 -19.77
C PRO A 526 9.07 -12.03 -18.70
N ILE A 527 9.04 -11.62 -17.43
CA ILE A 527 8.62 -12.46 -16.28
C ILE A 527 7.10 -12.46 -16.13
N THR A 528 6.39 -11.45 -16.63
CA THR A 528 4.94 -11.33 -16.44
C THR A 528 4.13 -12.52 -16.95
N PRO A 529 4.34 -13.08 -18.16
CA PRO A 529 3.58 -14.26 -18.61
C PRO A 529 3.87 -15.51 -17.78
N ILE A 530 5.10 -15.64 -17.28
CA ILE A 530 5.53 -16.79 -16.46
C ILE A 530 4.74 -16.79 -15.14
N LEU A 531 4.63 -15.62 -14.50
CA LEU A 531 3.89 -15.46 -13.26
C LEU A 531 2.38 -15.54 -13.48
N LEU A 532 1.85 -15.07 -14.61
CA LEU A 532 0.44 -15.25 -14.96
C LEU A 532 0.07 -16.74 -15.04
N ALA A 533 0.86 -17.55 -15.77
CA ALA A 533 0.65 -18.99 -15.88
C ALA A 533 0.79 -19.70 -14.53
N LEU A 534 1.84 -19.36 -13.78
CA LEU A 534 2.14 -19.98 -12.48
C LEU A 534 1.09 -19.64 -11.42
N SER A 535 0.42 -18.49 -11.51
CA SER A 535 -0.60 -18.03 -10.53
C SER A 535 -2.05 -18.30 -10.94
N ALA A 536 -2.29 -18.88 -12.11
CA ALA A 536 -3.63 -19.07 -12.70
C ALA A 536 -4.72 -19.47 -11.68
N ALA A 537 -5.79 -18.68 -11.59
CA ALA A 537 -6.80 -18.82 -10.53
C ALA A 537 -8.27 -18.69 -10.99
N THR A 538 -8.52 -18.35 -12.26
CA THR A 538 -9.86 -17.97 -12.74
C THR A 538 -10.34 -18.86 -13.91
N PRO A 539 -10.84 -20.09 -13.64
CA PRO A 539 -11.27 -21.03 -14.68
C PRO A 539 -12.80 -21.08 -14.92
N ILE A 540 -13.57 -20.23 -14.24
CA ILE A 540 -15.04 -20.19 -14.33
C ILE A 540 -15.47 -18.76 -14.59
N PHE A 541 -16.31 -18.57 -15.60
CA PHE A 541 -16.93 -17.29 -15.93
C PHE A 541 -18.43 -17.48 -16.11
N ARG A 542 -19.23 -16.63 -15.47
CA ARG A 542 -20.69 -16.63 -15.56
C ARG A 542 -21.31 -18.03 -15.35
N GLY A 543 -20.80 -18.74 -14.33
CA GLY A 543 -21.28 -20.08 -13.97
C GLY A 543 -20.91 -21.19 -14.97
N LYS A 544 -19.88 -21.00 -15.80
CA LYS A 544 -19.43 -21.98 -16.79
C LYS A 544 -17.92 -22.18 -16.75
N LEU A 545 -17.47 -23.43 -16.87
CA LEU A 545 -16.04 -23.72 -17.01
C LEU A 545 -15.53 -23.15 -18.34
N SER A 546 -14.45 -22.37 -18.28
CA SER A 546 -13.73 -21.87 -19.46
C SER A 546 -12.57 -22.78 -19.85
N ASN A 547 -12.12 -22.67 -21.10
CA ASN A 547 -10.89 -23.29 -21.61
C ASN A 547 -9.65 -22.40 -21.45
N VAL A 548 -9.74 -21.41 -20.55
CA VAL A 548 -8.66 -20.55 -20.08
C VAL A 548 -8.69 -20.53 -18.55
N ASP A 549 -7.55 -20.26 -17.92
CA ASP A 549 -7.36 -20.35 -16.47
C ASP A 549 -7.04 -19.00 -15.79
N SER A 550 -7.06 -17.89 -16.54
CA SER A 550 -6.71 -16.56 -16.03
C SER A 550 -7.67 -15.48 -16.49
N ARG A 551 -7.71 -14.35 -15.77
CA ARG A 551 -8.60 -13.22 -16.04
C ARG A 551 -8.11 -12.28 -17.16
N TRP A 552 -6.86 -12.39 -17.63
CA TRP A 552 -6.17 -11.31 -18.35
C TRP A 552 -6.92 -10.81 -19.61
N ASP A 553 -7.26 -11.69 -20.55
CA ASP A 553 -7.99 -11.32 -21.77
C ASP A 553 -9.44 -10.89 -21.47
N ILE A 554 -10.02 -11.37 -20.37
CA ILE A 554 -11.36 -10.99 -19.93
C ILE A 554 -11.34 -9.54 -19.47
N ILE A 555 -10.36 -9.15 -18.66
CA ILE A 555 -10.19 -7.73 -18.27
C ILE A 555 -9.86 -6.89 -19.51
N SER A 556 -8.95 -7.35 -20.36
CA SER A 556 -8.58 -6.67 -21.61
C SER A 556 -9.80 -6.31 -22.46
N ALA A 557 -10.69 -7.28 -22.70
CA ALA A 557 -11.91 -7.09 -23.47
C ALA A 557 -12.97 -6.25 -22.74
N SER A 558 -13.01 -6.28 -21.40
CA SER A 558 -14.00 -5.56 -20.59
C SER A 558 -13.84 -4.04 -20.61
N VAL A 559 -12.66 -3.54 -20.97
CA VAL A 559 -12.34 -2.11 -21.07
C VAL A 559 -11.78 -1.73 -22.45
N ASP A 560 -12.02 -2.58 -23.45
CA ASP A 560 -11.64 -2.29 -24.83
C ASP A 560 -12.56 -1.20 -25.39
N ASP A 561 -12.04 0.02 -25.50
CA ASP A 561 -12.77 1.19 -25.97
C ASP A 561 -12.61 1.43 -27.47
N ARG A 562 -11.91 0.55 -28.19
CA ARG A 562 -11.60 0.72 -29.61
C ARG A 562 -12.85 0.71 -30.48
N THR A 563 -12.96 1.70 -31.37
CA THR A 563 -14.00 1.77 -32.40
C THR A 563 -13.88 0.62 -33.41
N LEU A 564 -14.84 0.49 -34.33
CA LEU A 564 -14.75 -0.49 -35.43
C LEU A 564 -13.53 -0.21 -36.32
N GLU A 565 -13.25 1.06 -36.62
CA GLU A 565 -12.10 1.49 -37.41
C GLU A 565 -10.77 1.18 -36.71
N GLU A 566 -10.66 1.48 -35.39
CA GLU A 566 -9.46 1.20 -34.61
C GLU A 566 -9.20 -0.30 -34.46
N ARG A 567 -10.24 -1.14 -34.53
CA ARG A 567 -10.10 -2.61 -34.57
C ARG A 567 -9.80 -3.16 -35.98
N GLY A 568 -9.72 -2.30 -36.99
CA GLY A 568 -9.52 -2.70 -38.39
C GLY A 568 -10.71 -3.43 -39.01
N LEU A 569 -11.90 -3.31 -38.41
CA LEU A 569 -13.14 -3.92 -38.93
C LEU A 569 -13.81 -3.02 -39.98
N GLU A 570 -13.52 -1.72 -39.95
CA GLU A 570 -13.93 -0.73 -40.94
C GLU A 570 -12.72 0.11 -41.39
N PRO A 571 -12.75 0.72 -42.60
CA PRO A 571 -11.69 1.64 -43.03
C PRO A 571 -11.58 2.86 -42.12
N LEU A 572 -10.36 3.38 -41.92
CA LEU A 572 -10.13 4.60 -41.15
C LEU A 572 -10.79 5.80 -41.86
N THR A 573 -11.74 6.46 -41.19
CA THR A 573 -12.36 7.72 -41.64
C THR A 573 -12.35 8.79 -40.55
N ASN A 574 -12.62 8.41 -39.30
CA ASN A 574 -12.63 9.30 -38.14
C ASN A 574 -11.45 9.03 -37.20
N SER A 575 -10.96 7.79 -37.18
CA SER A 575 -9.86 7.35 -36.33
C SER A 575 -8.51 7.55 -37.01
N LYS A 576 -7.47 7.87 -36.25
CA LYS A 576 -6.12 8.10 -36.78
C LYS A 576 -5.35 6.81 -37.08
N TRP A 577 -5.60 5.74 -36.33
CA TRP A 577 -4.81 4.50 -36.38
C TRP A 577 -5.68 3.26 -36.25
N VAL A 578 -5.23 2.16 -36.86
CA VAL A 578 -5.60 0.81 -36.41
C VAL A 578 -4.74 0.48 -35.20
N ILE A 579 -5.37 0.03 -34.11
CA ILE A 579 -4.73 -0.22 -32.82
C ILE A 579 -4.91 -1.69 -32.44
N ASP A 580 -3.80 -2.44 -32.43
CA ASP A 580 -3.82 -3.90 -32.28
C ASP A 580 -4.34 -4.38 -30.93
N LYS A 581 -4.04 -3.64 -29.86
CA LYS A 581 -4.32 -4.02 -28.47
C LYS A 581 -5.37 -3.13 -27.81
N SER A 582 -6.07 -3.69 -26.83
CA SER A 582 -6.88 -2.90 -25.89
C SER A 582 -5.97 -1.96 -25.08
N ARG A 583 -6.54 -0.94 -24.43
CA ARG A 583 -5.81 -0.11 -23.46
C ARG A 583 -5.42 -0.87 -22.19
N TYR A 584 -6.04 -2.04 -21.97
CA TYR A 584 -5.58 -3.05 -21.01
C TYR A 584 -4.95 -4.20 -21.80
N ASP A 585 -3.62 -4.34 -21.80
CA ASP A 585 -2.91 -5.40 -22.53
C ASP A 585 -1.44 -5.49 -22.10
N SER A 586 -0.68 -6.42 -22.68
CA SER A 586 0.77 -6.54 -22.56
C SER A 586 1.52 -5.29 -23.04
N THR A 587 2.62 -4.98 -22.37
CA THR A 587 3.55 -3.87 -22.65
C THR A 587 3.94 -3.82 -24.13
N ASP A 588 3.94 -2.61 -24.70
CA ASP A 588 4.19 -2.39 -26.13
C ASP A 588 5.65 -2.07 -26.47
N CYS A 589 6.42 -1.57 -25.49
CA CYS A 589 7.83 -1.28 -25.70
C CYS A 589 8.61 -1.25 -24.38
N TYR A 590 9.88 -1.62 -24.47
CA TYR A 590 10.90 -1.34 -23.47
C TYR A 590 11.31 0.12 -23.50
N ILE A 591 11.64 0.64 -22.31
CA ILE A 591 11.83 2.06 -22.08
C ILE A 591 13.24 2.41 -21.63
N TYR A 592 14.13 1.46 -21.35
CA TYR A 592 15.53 1.76 -21.06
C TYR A 592 16.36 1.81 -22.37
N PRO A 593 17.32 2.76 -22.54
CA PRO A 593 17.98 2.98 -23.82
C PRO A 593 18.67 1.75 -24.42
N CYS A 594 19.23 0.86 -23.58
CA CYS A 594 19.92 -0.33 -24.07
C CYS A 594 18.96 -1.49 -24.42
N SER A 595 17.67 -1.38 -24.11
CA SER A 595 16.65 -2.40 -24.38
C SER A 595 15.94 -2.19 -25.71
N VAL A 596 16.09 -1.01 -26.35
CA VAL A 596 15.34 -0.62 -27.56
C VAL A 596 15.51 -1.59 -28.72
N GLY A 597 16.66 -2.28 -28.82
CA GLY A 597 16.86 -3.30 -29.86
C GLY A 597 15.81 -4.42 -29.83
N TYR A 598 15.18 -4.68 -28.67
CA TYR A 598 14.16 -5.71 -28.50
C TYR A 598 12.72 -5.19 -28.76
N ASN A 599 12.54 -3.91 -29.10
CA ASN A 599 11.25 -3.37 -29.52
C ASN A 599 11.02 -3.70 -31.00
N ASP A 600 10.42 -4.85 -31.27
CA ASP A 600 10.27 -5.43 -32.61
C ASP A 600 8.84 -5.36 -33.17
N ILE A 601 7.91 -4.73 -32.44
CA ILE A 601 6.54 -4.49 -32.90
C ILE A 601 6.37 -3.01 -33.34
N PRO A 602 5.54 -2.73 -34.36
CA PRO A 602 5.20 -1.36 -34.73
C PRO A 602 4.51 -0.64 -33.57
N LEU A 603 4.99 0.55 -33.22
CA LEU A 603 4.42 1.37 -32.16
C LEU A 603 3.67 2.55 -32.77
N GLN A 604 2.36 2.63 -32.57
CA GLN A 604 1.55 3.78 -32.98
C GLN A 604 1.68 4.91 -31.96
N TYR A 605 1.94 6.14 -32.39
CA TYR A 605 1.97 7.32 -31.53
C TYR A 605 1.65 8.59 -32.33
N ASP A 606 1.20 9.64 -31.65
CA ASP A 606 1.00 10.95 -32.27
C ASP A 606 2.34 11.69 -32.39
N GLU A 607 2.75 12.02 -33.62
CA GLU A 607 4.02 12.71 -33.89
C GLU A 607 4.10 14.09 -33.22
N THR A 608 2.97 14.78 -33.01
CA THR A 608 2.94 16.07 -32.32
C THR A 608 3.28 15.90 -30.84
N ILE A 609 2.70 14.88 -30.21
CA ILE A 609 2.96 14.54 -28.81
C ILE A 609 4.41 14.06 -28.63
N TYR A 610 4.88 13.21 -29.54
CA TYR A 610 6.26 12.76 -29.56
C TYR A 610 7.23 13.94 -29.67
N GLN A 611 7.00 14.86 -30.62
CA GLN A 611 7.84 16.05 -30.78
C GLN A 611 7.80 16.95 -29.54
N GLN A 612 6.64 17.13 -28.91
CA GLN A 612 6.53 17.88 -27.65
C GLN A 612 7.40 17.27 -26.53
N LEU A 613 7.49 15.95 -26.44
CA LEU A 613 8.36 15.24 -25.48
C LEU A 613 9.84 15.41 -25.82
N ILE A 614 10.21 15.30 -27.10
CA ILE A 614 11.59 15.50 -27.56
C ILE A 614 12.06 16.95 -27.34
N ASP A 615 11.23 17.93 -27.68
CA ASP A 615 11.49 19.35 -27.42
C ASP A 615 11.57 19.64 -25.90
N GLY A 616 10.77 18.89 -25.12
CA GLY A 616 10.86 18.80 -23.66
C GLY A 616 12.05 17.99 -23.15
N ASN A 617 13.03 17.66 -23.99
CA ASN A 617 14.28 16.98 -23.63
C ASN A 617 14.07 15.65 -22.86
N ILE A 618 13.03 14.90 -23.24
CA ILE A 618 12.81 13.50 -22.89
C ILE A 618 13.51 12.64 -23.93
N ASP A 619 14.23 11.60 -23.51
CA ASP A 619 14.92 10.72 -24.45
C ASP A 619 13.95 9.85 -25.25
N GLU A 620 14.33 9.50 -26.49
CA GLU A 620 13.48 8.82 -27.47
C GLU A 620 12.75 7.56 -26.94
N PRO A 621 13.42 6.59 -26.28
CA PRO A 621 12.72 5.41 -25.74
C PRO A 621 11.56 5.76 -24.80
N LEU A 622 11.79 6.68 -23.86
CA LEU A 622 10.76 7.11 -22.91
C LEU A 622 9.70 7.97 -23.61
N ALA A 623 10.11 8.85 -24.52
CA ALA A 623 9.19 9.68 -25.30
C ALA A 623 8.21 8.84 -26.12
N LYS A 624 8.69 7.79 -26.81
CA LYS A 624 7.85 6.86 -27.56
C LYS A 624 6.85 6.12 -26.68
N HIS A 625 7.28 5.65 -25.51
CA HIS A 625 6.38 5.01 -24.54
C HIS A 625 5.25 5.93 -24.09
N ILE A 626 5.58 7.16 -23.67
CA ILE A 626 4.57 8.15 -23.26
C ILE A 626 3.65 8.52 -24.43
N ALA A 627 4.21 8.79 -25.62
CA ALA A 627 3.43 9.15 -26.80
C ALA A 627 2.48 8.03 -27.25
N HIS A 628 2.90 6.77 -27.13
CA HIS A 628 2.04 5.62 -27.40
C HIS A 628 0.84 5.55 -26.46
N MET A 629 1.03 5.75 -25.15
CA MET A 629 -0.10 5.76 -24.20
C MET A 629 -1.12 6.86 -24.50
N PHE A 630 -0.66 7.97 -25.08
CA PHE A 630 -1.48 9.13 -25.42
C PHE A 630 -2.20 9.01 -26.78
N ILE A 631 -2.07 7.89 -27.50
CA ILE A 631 -3.03 7.57 -28.57
C ILE A 631 -4.43 7.34 -27.99
N ARG A 632 -4.52 6.95 -26.70
CA ARG A 632 -5.79 6.72 -26.00
C ARG A 632 -6.42 8.03 -25.55
N ASP A 633 -7.75 8.06 -25.58
CA ASP A 633 -8.51 9.20 -25.07
C ASP A 633 -8.74 9.09 -23.55
N PRO A 634 -8.85 10.22 -22.85
CA PRO A 634 -9.16 10.24 -21.42
C PRO A 634 -10.63 9.87 -21.21
N HIS A 635 -10.90 8.94 -20.28
CA HIS A 635 -12.27 8.53 -19.92
C HIS A 635 -12.77 9.13 -18.61
N GLN A 636 -11.87 9.62 -17.77
CA GLN A 636 -12.20 10.13 -16.45
C GLN A 636 -11.71 11.56 -16.31
N VAL A 637 -12.58 12.51 -16.65
CA VAL A 637 -12.30 13.95 -16.55
C VAL A 637 -13.39 14.56 -15.69
N PHE A 638 -13.01 15.36 -14.71
CA PHE A 638 -13.96 16.10 -13.88
C PHE A 638 -14.11 17.53 -14.40
N ARG A 639 -15.34 18.03 -14.46
CA ARG A 639 -15.66 19.36 -14.99
C ARG A 639 -14.86 20.46 -14.30
N GLU A 640 -14.70 20.33 -12.99
CA GLU A 640 -13.98 21.29 -12.13
C GLU A 640 -12.45 21.21 -12.27
N ARG A 641 -11.94 20.20 -13.00
CA ARG A 641 -10.52 19.89 -13.12
C ARG A 641 -10.04 19.94 -14.57
N ILE A 642 -10.79 20.56 -15.49
CA ILE A 642 -10.35 20.73 -16.88
C ILE A 642 -9.14 21.66 -16.92
N GLU A 643 -9.23 22.85 -16.33
CA GLU A 643 -8.11 23.78 -16.26
C GLU A 643 -7.26 23.49 -15.02
N GLN A 644 -5.96 23.31 -15.21
CA GLN A 644 -5.03 22.98 -14.14
C GLN A 644 -3.70 23.73 -14.33
N ASP A 645 -2.95 23.88 -13.23
CA ASP A 645 -1.58 24.36 -13.25
C ASP A 645 -0.63 23.22 -13.61
N ASP A 646 -0.06 23.26 -14.82
CA ASP A 646 0.81 22.21 -15.35
C ASP A 646 2.12 22.02 -14.55
N GLU A 647 2.53 22.98 -13.73
CA GLU A 647 3.74 22.89 -12.91
C GLU A 647 3.50 22.20 -11.56
N LYS A 648 2.24 22.20 -11.11
CA LYS A 648 1.84 21.70 -9.79
C LYS A 648 1.01 20.43 -9.84
N SER A 649 0.25 20.21 -10.91
CA SER A 649 -0.60 19.05 -11.08
C SER A 649 0.00 18.02 -12.03
N SER A 650 -0.39 16.77 -11.87
CA SER A 650 -0.14 15.69 -12.83
C SER A 650 -1.43 14.98 -13.25
N GLU A 651 -2.61 15.54 -12.96
CA GLU A 651 -3.88 14.83 -13.13
C GLU A 651 -4.24 14.59 -14.60
N HIS A 652 -3.93 15.49 -15.54
CA HIS A 652 -4.16 15.23 -16.97
C HIS A 652 -3.29 14.09 -17.48
N PHE A 653 -2.03 14.03 -17.02
CA PHE A 653 -1.16 12.90 -17.28
C PHE A 653 -1.72 11.61 -16.65
N GLU A 654 -2.06 11.64 -15.37
CA GLU A 654 -2.55 10.49 -14.60
C GLU A 654 -3.88 9.94 -15.13
N THR A 655 -4.76 10.78 -15.67
CA THR A 655 -6.01 10.32 -16.29
C THR A 655 -5.75 9.36 -17.44
N ILE A 656 -4.72 9.59 -18.26
CA ILE A 656 -4.34 8.70 -19.37
C ILE A 656 -3.46 7.56 -18.86
N GLN A 657 -2.46 7.85 -18.02
CA GLN A 657 -1.54 6.85 -17.46
C GLN A 657 -2.28 5.77 -16.66
N SER A 658 -3.15 6.17 -15.74
CA SER A 658 -3.87 5.24 -14.85
C SER A 658 -4.92 4.40 -15.56
N SER A 659 -5.31 4.80 -16.77
CA SER A 659 -6.26 4.09 -17.63
C SER A 659 -5.61 3.43 -18.83
N ASN A 660 -4.27 3.40 -18.89
CA ASN A 660 -3.52 2.42 -19.66
C ASN A 660 -3.06 1.33 -18.68
N TRP A 661 -3.66 0.15 -18.77
CA TRP A 661 -3.46 -0.94 -17.82
C TRP A 661 -2.58 -2.02 -18.42
N MET A 662 -1.27 -1.80 -18.35
CA MET A 662 -0.30 -2.76 -18.85
C MET A 662 0.03 -3.85 -17.81
N ASN A 663 0.71 -4.91 -18.23
CA ASN A 663 1.30 -5.95 -17.34
C ASN A 663 2.40 -5.37 -16.43
N MET A 664 3.13 -4.36 -16.91
CA MET A 664 4.06 -3.55 -16.14
C MET A 664 3.63 -2.10 -16.20
N ARG A 665 3.79 -1.34 -15.11
CA ARG A 665 3.54 0.11 -15.12
C ARG A 665 4.73 0.87 -14.56
N PHE A 666 5.25 1.80 -15.37
CA PHE A 666 6.23 2.79 -14.93
C PHE A 666 5.50 3.97 -14.25
N LYS A 667 5.80 4.24 -12.99
CA LYS A 667 5.04 5.20 -12.17
C LYS A 667 5.93 6.38 -11.78
N PRO A 668 5.71 7.57 -12.38
CA PRO A 668 6.38 8.79 -11.93
C PRO A 668 6.05 9.11 -10.45
N PRO A 669 6.92 9.86 -9.76
CA PRO A 669 6.62 10.39 -8.44
C PRO A 669 5.40 11.32 -8.48
N PRO A 670 4.46 11.25 -7.52
CA PRO A 670 3.37 12.22 -7.43
C PRO A 670 3.91 13.62 -7.04
N PRO A 671 3.27 14.70 -7.48
CA PRO A 671 3.74 16.07 -7.23
C PRO A 671 3.65 16.50 -5.76
N ASP A 672 2.77 15.89 -4.99
CA ASP A 672 2.37 16.25 -3.62
C ASP A 672 2.98 15.34 -2.52
N ALA A 673 3.73 14.29 -2.90
CA ALA A 673 4.37 13.38 -1.95
C ALA A 673 5.90 13.25 -2.23
N PRO A 674 6.72 14.18 -1.73
CA PRO A 674 8.15 14.27 -2.05
C PRO A 674 9.00 13.06 -1.56
N GLU A 675 8.46 12.26 -0.65
CA GLU A 675 9.08 11.03 -0.11
C GLU A 675 8.90 9.80 -1.02
N ILE A 676 8.06 9.90 -2.05
CA ILE A 676 7.79 8.86 -3.03
C ILE A 676 8.67 9.11 -4.27
N GLY A 677 9.45 8.11 -4.64
CA GLY A 677 10.35 8.12 -5.79
C GLY A 677 9.75 7.53 -7.06
N TRP A 678 10.62 7.26 -8.03
CA TRP A 678 10.26 6.54 -9.26
C TRP A 678 9.93 5.09 -8.94
N ARG A 679 8.80 4.61 -9.42
CA ARG A 679 8.27 3.29 -9.07
C ARG A 679 7.98 2.46 -10.31
N VAL A 680 7.91 1.15 -10.09
CA VAL A 680 7.44 0.19 -11.07
C VAL A 680 6.41 -0.70 -10.37
N GLU A 681 5.37 -1.08 -11.10
CA GLU A 681 4.28 -1.91 -10.61
C GLU A 681 4.15 -3.15 -11.50
N PHE A 682 4.20 -4.32 -10.87
CA PHE A 682 4.04 -5.64 -11.47
C PHE A 682 2.60 -6.10 -11.27
N ARG A 683 1.84 -6.27 -12.36
CA ARG A 683 0.37 -6.36 -12.37
C ARG A 683 -0.27 -7.69 -12.82
N PRO A 684 0.41 -8.65 -13.46
CA PRO A 684 -0.28 -9.80 -14.08
C PRO A 684 -0.80 -10.83 -13.07
N THR A 685 -0.21 -10.91 -11.87
CA THR A 685 -0.43 -12.01 -10.93
C THR A 685 -1.91 -12.13 -10.54
N GLU A 686 -2.47 -13.33 -10.68
CA GLU A 686 -3.81 -13.63 -10.17
C GLU A 686 -3.78 -13.61 -8.64
N VAL A 687 -4.85 -13.13 -8.02
CA VAL A 687 -4.97 -13.23 -6.57
C VAL A 687 -5.15 -14.69 -6.17
N GLN A 688 -4.55 -15.09 -5.05
CA GLN A 688 -4.61 -16.46 -4.53
C GLN A 688 -5.58 -16.56 -3.35
N LEU A 689 -6.03 -17.78 -3.04
CA LEU A 689 -7.04 -18.02 -2.01
C LEU A 689 -6.56 -17.69 -0.59
N THR A 690 -5.29 -17.97 -0.29
CA THR A 690 -4.72 -17.76 1.05
C THR A 690 -3.67 -16.65 1.09
N ASP A 691 -3.53 -16.04 2.27
CA ASP A 691 -2.54 -14.98 2.49
C ASP A 691 -1.09 -15.51 2.38
N PHE A 692 -0.86 -16.79 2.65
CA PHE A 692 0.44 -17.46 2.43
C PHE A 692 0.82 -17.47 0.95
N GLU A 693 -0.09 -17.89 0.07
CA GLU A 693 0.16 -17.95 -1.37
C GLU A 693 0.41 -16.54 -1.94
N ASN A 694 -0.42 -15.57 -1.56
CA ASN A 694 -0.25 -14.17 -1.99
C ASN A 694 1.09 -13.58 -1.52
N ALA A 695 1.46 -13.83 -0.26
CA ALA A 695 2.76 -13.41 0.27
C ALA A 695 3.92 -14.08 -0.49
N ALA A 696 3.80 -15.37 -0.83
CA ALA A 696 4.84 -16.09 -1.57
C ALA A 696 5.14 -15.44 -2.93
N TYR A 697 4.11 -15.14 -3.73
CA TYR A 697 4.29 -14.47 -5.02
C TYR A 697 4.82 -13.04 -4.86
N CYS A 698 4.30 -12.30 -3.88
CA CYS A 698 4.74 -10.94 -3.61
C CYS A 698 6.24 -10.89 -3.26
N CYS A 699 6.67 -11.74 -2.31
CA CYS A 699 8.06 -11.84 -1.89
C CYS A 699 8.96 -12.31 -3.05
N PHE A 700 8.48 -13.24 -3.89
CA PHE A 700 9.20 -13.73 -5.05
C PHE A 700 9.52 -12.62 -6.05
N VAL A 701 8.53 -11.77 -6.41
CA VAL A 701 8.74 -10.65 -7.33
C VAL A 701 9.79 -9.67 -6.77
N VAL A 702 9.73 -9.35 -5.47
CA VAL A 702 10.71 -8.45 -4.84
C VAL A 702 12.11 -9.07 -4.83
N LEU A 703 12.24 -10.36 -4.50
CA LEU A 703 13.51 -11.08 -4.56
C LEU A 703 14.09 -11.11 -5.97
N LEU A 704 13.26 -11.27 -7.01
CA LEU A 704 13.69 -11.17 -8.39
C LEU A 704 14.30 -9.79 -8.68
N THR A 705 13.70 -8.70 -8.21
CA THR A 705 14.28 -7.36 -8.41
C THR A 705 15.68 -7.25 -7.78
N ARG A 706 15.86 -7.80 -6.58
CA ARG A 706 17.12 -7.75 -5.85
C ARG A 706 18.20 -8.58 -6.52
N MET A 707 17.84 -9.77 -6.98
CA MET A 707 18.70 -10.66 -7.75
C MET A 707 19.09 -10.04 -9.10
N ILE A 708 18.14 -9.47 -9.86
CA ILE A 708 18.39 -8.82 -11.15
C ILE A 708 19.42 -7.70 -10.99
N ILE A 709 19.27 -6.85 -9.97
CA ILE A 709 20.20 -5.74 -9.72
C ILE A 709 21.56 -6.26 -9.24
N SER A 710 21.57 -7.17 -8.26
CA SER A 710 22.81 -7.64 -7.63
C SER A 710 23.71 -8.40 -8.59
N PHE A 711 23.12 -9.19 -9.49
CA PHE A 711 23.82 -10.00 -10.48
C PHE A 711 23.81 -9.39 -11.89
N ARG A 712 23.23 -8.20 -12.07
CA ARG A 712 23.14 -7.48 -13.36
C ARG A 712 22.56 -8.33 -14.49
N LEU A 713 21.60 -9.17 -14.13
CA LEU A 713 21.00 -10.13 -15.06
C LEU A 713 20.14 -9.40 -16.08
N THR A 714 20.12 -9.92 -17.30
CA THR A 714 19.14 -9.53 -18.30
C THR A 714 18.25 -10.68 -18.75
N TYR A 715 16.94 -10.40 -18.80
CA TYR A 715 15.90 -11.30 -19.30
C TYR A 715 15.25 -10.79 -20.58
N LEU A 716 15.77 -9.70 -21.15
CA LEU A 716 15.23 -9.08 -22.35
C LEU A 716 15.07 -10.08 -23.49
N MET A 717 13.92 -10.00 -24.13
CA MET A 717 13.52 -10.74 -25.32
C MET A 717 12.60 -9.86 -26.16
N PRO A 718 12.47 -10.10 -27.48
CA PRO A 718 11.61 -9.29 -28.33
C PRO A 718 10.19 -9.16 -27.77
N ILE A 719 9.60 -7.96 -27.84
CA ILE A 719 8.25 -7.67 -27.30
C ILE A 719 7.17 -8.54 -27.95
N SER A 720 7.31 -8.87 -29.24
CA SER A 720 6.42 -9.80 -29.94
C SER A 720 6.35 -11.16 -29.23
N MET A 721 7.48 -11.65 -28.71
CA MET A 721 7.56 -12.91 -27.98
C MET A 721 6.98 -12.81 -26.57
N VAL A 722 7.09 -11.66 -25.91
CA VAL A 722 6.41 -11.42 -24.62
C VAL A 722 4.89 -11.43 -24.83
N THR A 723 4.41 -10.78 -25.90
CA THR A 723 2.99 -10.76 -26.27
C THR A 723 2.47 -12.18 -26.56
N GLU A 724 3.24 -12.99 -27.29
CA GLU A 724 2.93 -14.40 -27.52
C GLU A 724 2.88 -15.21 -26.22
N ASN A 725 3.88 -15.04 -25.35
CA ASN A 725 3.89 -15.70 -24.05
C ASN A 725 2.68 -15.30 -23.18
N MET A 726 2.23 -14.05 -23.24
CA MET A 726 1.01 -13.62 -22.53
C MET A 726 -0.24 -14.33 -23.03
N LYS A 727 -0.31 -14.72 -24.31
CA LYS A 727 -1.41 -15.58 -24.83
C LYS A 727 -1.29 -17.02 -24.34
N ARG A 728 -0.08 -17.58 -24.39
CA ARG A 728 0.19 -18.94 -23.88
C ARG A 728 -0.13 -19.09 -22.40
N ALA A 729 0.16 -18.05 -21.60
CA ALA A 729 0.00 -18.06 -20.15
C ALA A 729 -1.43 -18.28 -19.65
N GLN A 730 -2.42 -17.94 -20.47
CA GLN A 730 -3.83 -17.98 -20.09
C GLN A 730 -4.49 -19.32 -20.41
N GLN A 731 -3.83 -20.14 -21.25
CA GLN A 731 -4.38 -21.42 -21.67
C GLN A 731 -4.58 -22.35 -20.47
N LYS A 732 -5.56 -23.25 -20.59
CA LYS A 732 -5.82 -24.27 -19.58
C LYS A 732 -4.57 -25.07 -19.26
N ASP A 733 -4.26 -25.18 -17.97
CA ASP A 733 -3.08 -25.86 -17.43
C ASP A 733 -1.76 -25.35 -18.02
N ALA A 734 -1.67 -24.07 -18.43
CA ALA A 734 -0.47 -23.54 -19.11
C ALA A 734 0.83 -23.77 -18.33
N VAL A 735 0.75 -23.74 -17.00
CA VAL A 735 1.89 -24.04 -16.11
C VAL A 735 2.51 -25.43 -16.36
N LEU A 736 1.70 -26.42 -16.78
CA LEU A 736 2.14 -27.80 -17.04
C LEU A 736 2.20 -28.15 -18.52
N SER A 737 1.34 -27.53 -19.34
CA SER A 737 1.11 -27.94 -20.73
C SER A 737 1.82 -27.08 -21.76
N GLN A 738 2.12 -25.81 -21.44
CA GLN A 738 2.71 -24.86 -22.38
C GLN A 738 4.21 -24.73 -22.18
N LYS A 739 4.87 -24.27 -23.25
CA LYS A 739 6.23 -23.77 -23.20
C LYS A 739 6.26 -22.29 -23.54
N PHE A 740 7.17 -21.57 -22.92
CA PHE A 740 7.34 -20.14 -23.04
C PHE A 740 8.68 -19.83 -23.67
N LEU A 741 8.69 -18.83 -24.54
CA LEU A 741 9.92 -18.29 -25.11
C LEU A 741 10.71 -17.63 -23.98
N PHE A 742 11.92 -18.09 -23.72
CA PHE A 742 12.75 -17.58 -22.63
C PHE A 742 14.23 -17.66 -22.97
N ARG A 743 15.03 -16.82 -22.32
CA ARG A 743 16.47 -16.74 -22.56
C ARG A 743 17.18 -18.01 -22.07
N LYS A 744 18.03 -18.60 -22.92
CA LYS A 744 18.73 -19.87 -22.64
C LYS A 744 19.86 -19.71 -21.61
N GLY A 745 20.74 -18.72 -21.78
CA GLY A 745 21.85 -18.45 -20.87
C GLY A 745 21.64 -17.24 -19.98
N LEU A 746 22.32 -17.22 -18.82
CA LEU A 746 22.50 -15.97 -18.07
C LEU A 746 23.34 -15.01 -18.92
N ALA A 747 22.86 -13.78 -19.08
CA ALA A 747 23.67 -12.70 -19.60
C ALA A 747 23.74 -11.56 -18.60
N GLU A 748 24.92 -10.97 -18.50
CA GLU A 748 25.14 -9.71 -17.81
C GLU A 748 25.14 -8.59 -18.85
N CYS A 749 24.31 -7.57 -18.68
CA CYS A 749 24.42 -6.35 -19.50
C CYS A 749 25.44 -5.44 -18.82
N LYS A 750 26.56 -5.15 -19.51
CA LYS A 750 27.61 -4.23 -19.04
C LYS A 750 27.07 -2.83 -18.71
N SER A 751 25.92 -2.48 -19.28
CA SER A 751 25.22 -1.20 -19.11
C SER A 751 24.19 -1.22 -17.97
N ALA A 752 24.17 -2.25 -17.12
CA ALA A 752 23.37 -2.26 -15.90
C ALA A 752 23.76 -1.09 -14.96
N PRO A 753 22.84 -0.53 -14.16
CA PRO A 753 23.12 0.70 -13.41
C PRO A 753 24.19 0.52 -12.31
N GLU A 754 25.28 1.30 -12.35
CA GLU A 754 26.40 1.14 -11.41
C GLU A 754 27.14 2.42 -10.99
N ASN A 755 26.57 3.60 -11.28
CA ASN A 755 27.19 4.94 -11.36
C ASN A 755 27.70 5.25 -12.78
N LEU A 756 26.92 6.10 -13.46
CA LEU A 756 26.87 6.29 -14.92
C LEU A 756 27.92 7.26 -15.47
N LYS A 757 28.85 6.75 -16.29
CA LYS A 757 29.40 7.48 -17.46
C LYS A 757 29.77 6.48 -18.57
N GLY A 758 29.00 6.48 -19.66
CA GLY A 758 29.35 5.78 -20.89
C GLY A 758 28.16 5.13 -21.57
N SER A 759 27.77 5.66 -22.72
CA SER A 759 26.78 5.10 -23.63
C SER A 759 27.34 3.85 -24.33
N GLU A 760 27.45 2.72 -23.62
CA GLU A 760 27.67 1.44 -24.29
C GLU A 760 26.30 0.84 -24.63
N LYS A 761 25.99 0.83 -25.94
CA LYS A 761 24.83 0.12 -26.49
C LYS A 761 24.98 -1.36 -26.12
N CYS A 762 24.06 -1.94 -25.34
CA CYS A 762 23.99 -3.41 -25.25
C CYS A 762 23.79 -3.94 -26.70
N GLY A 763 24.46 -5.05 -27.02
CA GLY A 763 24.59 -5.56 -28.39
C GLY A 763 23.24 -5.90 -29.07
N PRO A 764 23.25 -6.38 -30.32
CA PRO A 764 22.01 -6.74 -31.03
C PRO A 764 21.18 -7.75 -30.21
N PRO A 765 19.84 -7.78 -30.40
CA PRO A 765 18.95 -8.71 -29.72
C PRO A 765 19.50 -10.12 -29.75
N SER A 766 19.62 -10.72 -28.56
CA SER A 766 20.17 -12.05 -28.45
C SER A 766 19.27 -13.05 -29.15
N GLN A 767 19.89 -13.87 -30.01
CA GLN A 767 19.23 -15.03 -30.62
C GLN A 767 19.19 -16.23 -29.66
N ASP A 768 19.66 -16.06 -28.42
CA ASP A 768 19.77 -17.10 -27.38
C ASP A 768 18.44 -17.28 -26.61
N ILE A 769 17.36 -17.50 -27.36
CA ILE A 769 16.01 -17.73 -26.85
C ILE A 769 15.59 -19.15 -27.23
N GLU A 770 15.01 -19.88 -26.28
CA GLU A 770 14.42 -21.20 -26.52
C GLU A 770 13.07 -21.34 -25.83
N GLU A 771 12.31 -22.37 -26.20
CA GLU A 771 11.09 -22.72 -25.50
C GLU A 771 11.40 -23.53 -24.23
N MET A 772 10.89 -23.08 -23.10
CA MET A 772 11.03 -23.74 -21.79
C MET A 772 9.67 -23.91 -21.11
N SER A 773 9.47 -24.99 -20.37
CA SER A 773 8.32 -25.09 -19.45
C SER A 773 8.46 -24.12 -18.28
N ILE A 774 7.36 -23.87 -17.55
CA ILE A 774 7.45 -23.08 -16.31
C ILE A 774 8.38 -23.75 -15.30
N ASP A 775 8.38 -25.09 -15.20
CA ASP A 775 9.32 -25.83 -14.37
C ASP A 775 10.79 -25.54 -14.74
N GLU A 776 11.14 -25.60 -16.03
CA GLU A 776 12.49 -25.31 -16.51
C GLU A 776 12.91 -23.86 -16.21
N ILE A 777 11.99 -22.89 -16.28
CA ILE A 777 12.28 -21.48 -15.95
C ILE A 777 12.41 -21.27 -14.44
N ILE A 778 11.56 -21.89 -13.63
CA ILE A 778 11.52 -21.68 -12.18
C ILE A 778 12.61 -22.48 -11.47
N ASN A 779 12.71 -23.78 -11.76
CA ASN A 779 13.57 -24.74 -11.09
C ASN A 779 14.88 -25.03 -11.85
N GLY A 780 14.91 -24.71 -13.14
CA GLY A 780 16.10 -24.84 -13.98
C GLY A 780 16.03 -26.04 -14.92
N LYS A 781 16.84 -25.98 -15.97
CA LYS A 781 16.99 -27.00 -17.01
C LYS A 781 18.37 -27.66 -16.90
N LYS A 782 18.41 -28.99 -16.94
CA LYS A 782 19.67 -29.74 -16.87
C LYS A 782 20.62 -29.29 -18.01
N ASN A 783 21.82 -28.84 -17.66
CA ASN A 783 22.83 -28.29 -18.59
C ASN A 783 22.34 -27.06 -19.40
N GLY A 784 21.43 -26.26 -18.86
CA GLY A 784 20.87 -25.06 -19.50
C GLY A 784 20.64 -23.92 -18.50
N PHE A 785 19.51 -23.22 -18.63
CA PHE A 785 19.12 -22.14 -17.73
C PHE A 785 19.09 -22.63 -16.27
N PRO A 786 19.73 -21.94 -15.31
CA PRO A 786 19.88 -22.44 -13.95
C PRO A 786 18.59 -22.44 -13.11
N GLY A 787 17.55 -21.72 -13.55
CA GLY A 787 16.30 -21.57 -12.83
C GLY A 787 16.27 -20.34 -11.93
N LEU A 788 15.15 -19.62 -11.92
CA LEU A 788 14.98 -18.39 -11.13
C LEU A 788 15.14 -18.64 -9.62
N ILE A 789 14.63 -19.76 -9.09
CA ILE A 789 14.79 -20.09 -7.67
C ILE A 789 16.25 -20.36 -7.31
N SER A 790 16.99 -21.05 -8.18
CA SER A 790 18.41 -21.33 -7.96
C SER A 790 19.23 -20.03 -7.88
N LEU A 791 18.92 -19.06 -8.73
CA LEU A 791 19.56 -17.75 -8.71
C LEU A 791 19.18 -16.93 -7.46
N ILE A 792 17.91 -16.93 -7.07
CA ILE A 792 17.47 -16.29 -5.81
C ILE A 792 18.18 -16.92 -4.61
N ARG A 793 18.32 -18.25 -4.58
CA ARG A 793 19.04 -18.94 -3.49
C ARG A 793 20.50 -18.49 -3.41
N GLN A 794 21.18 -18.36 -4.56
CA GLN A 794 22.55 -17.84 -4.63
C GLN A 794 22.65 -16.38 -4.15
N PHE A 795 21.69 -15.53 -4.51
CA PHE A 795 21.63 -14.15 -4.01
C PHE A 795 21.48 -14.11 -2.48
N LEU A 796 20.62 -14.98 -1.94
CA LEU A 796 20.41 -15.05 -0.50
C LEU A 796 21.58 -15.68 0.26
N ASP A 797 22.40 -16.53 -0.39
CA ASP A 797 23.64 -17.07 0.21
C ASP A 797 24.76 -16.01 0.27
N SER A 798 24.73 -15.01 -0.62
CA SER A 798 25.66 -13.88 -0.58
C SER A 798 25.17 -12.71 0.29
N ALA A 799 23.90 -12.71 0.68
CA ALA A 799 23.30 -11.73 1.57
C ALA A 799 23.36 -12.19 3.04
N ASP A 800 23.55 -11.25 3.97
CA ASP A 800 23.48 -11.52 5.41
C ASP A 800 22.01 -11.62 5.85
N VAL A 801 21.45 -12.82 5.82
CA VAL A 801 20.03 -13.09 6.11
C VAL A 801 19.90 -13.89 7.40
N ASP A 802 19.10 -13.40 8.35
CA ASP A 802 18.83 -14.13 9.58
C ASP A 802 18.07 -15.46 9.32
N VAL A 803 18.21 -16.40 10.25
CA VAL A 803 17.71 -17.78 10.12
C VAL A 803 16.19 -17.83 9.93
N ASP A 804 15.44 -17.00 10.63
CA ASP A 804 13.98 -17.02 10.56
C ASP A 804 13.50 -16.48 9.23
N THR A 805 14.07 -15.37 8.77
CA THR A 805 13.83 -14.84 7.42
C THR A 805 14.20 -15.84 6.33
N ARG A 806 15.36 -16.51 6.44
CA ARG A 806 15.80 -17.55 5.49
C ARG A 806 14.81 -18.72 5.44
N CYS A 807 14.26 -19.13 6.59
CA CYS A 807 13.23 -20.15 6.68
C CYS A 807 11.91 -19.71 6.03
N THR A 808 11.43 -18.49 6.30
CA THR A 808 10.22 -17.94 5.66
C THR A 808 10.35 -17.93 4.14
N ILE A 809 11.43 -17.35 3.62
CA ILE A 809 11.69 -17.30 2.18
C ILE A 809 11.78 -18.70 1.58
N SER A 810 12.46 -19.64 2.25
CA SER A 810 12.60 -21.01 1.75
C SER A 810 11.26 -21.72 1.59
N GLN A 811 10.29 -21.46 2.47
CA GLN A 811 8.94 -22.00 2.34
C GLN A 811 8.20 -21.43 1.13
N TYR A 812 8.28 -20.11 0.91
CA TYR A 812 7.69 -19.47 -0.27
C TYR A 812 8.31 -19.99 -1.58
N LEU A 813 9.64 -20.09 -1.63
CA LEU A 813 10.33 -20.62 -2.81
C LEU A 813 9.98 -22.10 -3.06
N ASN A 814 9.90 -22.92 -2.01
CA ASN A 814 9.51 -24.32 -2.16
C ASN A 814 8.07 -24.47 -2.66
N PHE A 815 7.14 -23.64 -2.19
CA PHE A 815 5.78 -23.61 -2.70
C PHE A 815 5.73 -23.26 -4.20
N ILE A 816 6.43 -22.21 -4.63
CA ILE A 816 6.51 -21.81 -6.04
C ILE A 816 7.16 -22.91 -6.89
N SER A 817 8.25 -23.49 -6.40
CA SER A 817 8.98 -24.60 -7.03
C SER A 817 8.04 -25.78 -7.31
N LYS A 818 7.30 -26.22 -6.29
CA LYS A 818 6.37 -27.35 -6.38
C LYS A 818 5.19 -27.06 -7.31
N ARG A 819 4.69 -25.83 -7.30
CA ARG A 819 3.62 -25.43 -8.23
C ARG A 819 4.10 -25.45 -9.68
N ALA A 820 5.33 -25.03 -9.95
CA ALA A 820 5.93 -25.12 -11.28
C ALA A 820 6.07 -26.56 -11.77
N THR A 821 6.38 -27.53 -10.88
CA THR A 821 6.45 -28.97 -11.22
C THR A 821 5.09 -29.66 -11.37
N GLY A 822 4.01 -29.06 -10.86
CA GLY A 822 2.69 -29.69 -10.75
C GLY A 822 2.48 -30.57 -9.52
N GLU A 823 3.45 -30.68 -8.59
CA GLU A 823 3.24 -31.33 -7.29
C GLU A 823 2.17 -30.59 -6.46
N ILE A 824 2.10 -29.27 -6.61
CA ILE A 824 1.04 -28.41 -6.07
C ILE A 824 0.24 -27.84 -7.24
N SER A 825 -1.09 -27.92 -7.18
CA SER A 825 -1.97 -27.36 -8.19
C SER A 825 -2.00 -25.83 -8.16
N THR A 826 -2.23 -25.22 -9.31
CA THR A 826 -2.75 -23.84 -9.35
C THR A 826 -4.20 -23.82 -8.84
N LEU A 827 -4.68 -22.64 -8.40
CA LEU A 827 -6.05 -22.51 -7.94
C LEU A 827 -7.05 -22.80 -9.06
N ALA A 828 -6.72 -22.46 -10.31
CA ALA A 828 -7.54 -22.78 -11.47
C ALA A 828 -7.64 -24.29 -11.71
N HIS A 829 -6.52 -25.00 -11.69
CA HIS A 829 -6.51 -26.45 -11.87
C HIS A 829 -7.31 -27.16 -10.77
N TRP A 830 -7.07 -26.80 -9.51
CA TRP A 830 -7.81 -27.36 -8.37
C TRP A 830 -9.31 -27.08 -8.44
N THR A 831 -9.70 -25.88 -8.84
CA THR A 831 -11.11 -25.50 -8.99
C THR A 831 -11.78 -26.34 -10.07
N ARG A 832 -11.08 -26.59 -11.19
CA ARG A 832 -11.56 -27.46 -12.26
C ARG A 832 -11.72 -28.90 -11.79
N GLU A 833 -10.73 -29.46 -11.09
CA GLU A 833 -10.84 -30.80 -10.48
C GLU A 833 -12.02 -30.89 -9.51
N PHE A 834 -12.23 -29.86 -8.68
CA PHE A 834 -13.35 -29.80 -7.74
C PHE A 834 -14.68 -29.87 -8.48
N VAL A 835 -14.88 -29.06 -9.52
CA VAL A 835 -16.10 -29.06 -10.32
C VAL A 835 -16.30 -30.40 -11.02
N GLN A 836 -15.28 -30.92 -11.68
CA GLN A 836 -15.37 -32.16 -12.47
C GLN A 836 -15.64 -33.41 -11.62
N SER A 837 -15.22 -33.40 -10.36
CA SER A 837 -15.51 -34.48 -9.40
C SER A 837 -16.81 -34.28 -8.61
N HIS A 838 -17.48 -33.14 -8.78
CA HIS A 838 -18.68 -32.81 -8.02
C HIS A 838 -19.90 -33.63 -8.49
N PRO A 839 -20.68 -34.27 -7.59
CA PRO A 839 -21.81 -35.13 -7.99
C PRO A 839 -22.92 -34.43 -8.79
N ALA A 840 -23.05 -33.12 -8.63
CA ALA A 840 -24.03 -32.31 -9.36
C ALA A 840 -23.54 -31.81 -10.75
N TYR A 841 -22.27 -32.04 -11.09
CA TYR A 841 -21.71 -31.65 -12.38
C TYR A 841 -22.07 -32.69 -13.44
N LYS A 842 -22.56 -32.24 -14.59
CA LYS A 842 -23.12 -33.12 -15.64
C LYS A 842 -22.19 -33.29 -16.83
N HIS A 843 -20.93 -32.89 -16.71
CA HIS A 843 -19.96 -32.89 -17.80
C HIS A 843 -20.40 -32.03 -19.00
N ASP A 844 -21.17 -30.98 -18.76
CA ASP A 844 -21.73 -30.04 -19.74
C ASP A 844 -21.12 -28.64 -19.62
N SER A 845 -20.05 -28.50 -18.84
CA SER A 845 -19.39 -27.24 -18.49
C SER A 845 -20.22 -26.25 -17.68
N ASP A 846 -21.43 -26.62 -17.25
CA ASP A 846 -22.26 -25.79 -16.39
C ASP A 846 -21.91 -25.99 -14.91
N VAL A 847 -21.65 -24.87 -14.22
CA VAL A 847 -21.33 -24.80 -12.79
C VAL A 847 -22.49 -24.16 -12.05
N ASN A 848 -23.49 -24.97 -11.71
CA ASN A 848 -24.73 -24.52 -11.06
C ASN A 848 -24.53 -24.03 -9.60
N ASP A 849 -25.57 -23.41 -9.04
CA ASP A 849 -25.57 -22.82 -7.69
C ASP A 849 -25.10 -23.80 -6.60
N THR A 850 -25.46 -25.09 -6.68
CA THR A 850 -25.01 -26.08 -5.69
C THR A 850 -23.50 -26.31 -5.76
N ILE A 851 -22.94 -26.45 -6.96
CA ILE A 851 -21.50 -26.63 -7.16
C ILE A 851 -20.75 -25.38 -6.66
N VAL A 852 -21.23 -24.19 -7.02
CA VAL A 852 -20.63 -22.92 -6.59
C VAL A 852 -20.70 -22.78 -5.07
N TYR A 853 -21.82 -23.13 -4.45
CA TYR A 853 -21.96 -23.08 -3.00
C TYR A 853 -20.97 -24.00 -2.29
N ASP A 854 -20.87 -25.26 -2.72
CA ASP A 854 -19.95 -26.23 -2.10
C ASP A 854 -18.48 -25.84 -2.36
N LEU A 855 -18.16 -25.29 -3.54
CA LEU A 855 -16.84 -24.74 -3.87
C LEU A 855 -16.48 -23.56 -2.96
N MET A 856 -17.35 -22.55 -2.86
CA MET A 856 -17.11 -21.37 -2.03
C MET A 856 -17.00 -21.72 -0.55
N LYS A 857 -17.81 -22.67 -0.07
CA LYS A 857 -17.70 -23.16 1.31
C LYS A 857 -16.36 -23.85 1.57
N LYS A 858 -15.89 -24.68 0.62
CA LYS A 858 -14.57 -25.31 0.72
C LYS A 858 -13.43 -24.28 0.66
N MET A 859 -13.53 -23.30 -0.23
CA MET A 859 -12.56 -22.21 -0.34
C MET A 859 -12.51 -21.36 0.93
N ASP A 860 -13.65 -21.05 1.54
CA ASP A 860 -13.71 -20.30 2.80
C ASP A 860 -13.06 -21.06 3.96
N ALA A 861 -13.33 -22.37 4.08
CA ALA A 861 -12.68 -23.22 5.09
C ALA A 861 -11.15 -23.30 4.91
N ILE A 862 -10.67 -23.34 3.66
CA ILE A 862 -9.22 -23.30 3.37
C ILE A 862 -8.64 -21.92 3.70
N SER A 863 -9.31 -20.84 3.29
CA SER A 863 -8.86 -19.46 3.51
C SER A 863 -8.86 -19.08 5.00
N SER A 864 -9.77 -19.62 5.80
CA SER A 864 -9.83 -19.44 7.26
C SER A 864 -8.82 -20.31 8.02
N GLY A 865 -8.24 -21.31 7.38
CA GLY A 865 -7.37 -22.31 8.02
C GLY A 865 -8.13 -23.36 8.83
N GLU A 866 -9.46 -23.43 8.71
CA GLU A 866 -10.27 -24.52 9.27
C GLU A 866 -10.03 -25.85 8.58
N ASP A 867 -9.61 -25.80 7.31
CA ASP A 867 -9.28 -26.96 6.50
C ASP A 867 -7.94 -26.76 5.78
N HIS A 868 -7.12 -27.81 5.74
CA HIS A 868 -5.84 -27.78 5.03
C HIS A 868 -5.94 -28.55 3.72
N CYS A 869 -5.55 -27.91 2.61
CA CYS A 869 -5.57 -28.54 1.30
C CYS A 869 -4.14 -28.78 0.79
N ASP A 870 -3.64 -30.01 0.97
CA ASP A 870 -2.30 -30.42 0.53
C ASP A 870 -2.08 -30.15 -0.97
N LYS A 871 -3.10 -30.40 -1.81
CA LYS A 871 -3.05 -30.16 -3.25
C LYS A 871 -2.82 -28.68 -3.63
N LEU A 872 -3.29 -27.74 -2.82
CA LEU A 872 -3.18 -26.30 -3.10
C LEU A 872 -1.99 -25.65 -2.39
N LEU A 873 -1.70 -26.08 -1.17
CA LEU A 873 -0.78 -25.37 -0.26
C LEU A 873 0.50 -26.17 -0.01
N GLY A 874 0.48 -27.49 -0.20
CA GLY A 874 1.49 -28.40 0.32
C GLY A 874 1.70 -28.23 1.83
N CYS A 875 2.80 -28.76 2.34
CA CYS A 875 3.15 -28.63 3.75
C CYS A 875 3.95 -27.34 3.99
N TYR A 876 3.40 -26.42 4.79
CA TYR A 876 4.08 -25.21 5.25
C TYR A 876 3.70 -24.86 6.69
N ARG A 877 4.54 -24.05 7.33
CA ARG A 877 4.31 -23.48 8.66
C ARG A 877 4.78 -22.03 8.68
N SER A 878 3.83 -21.11 8.65
CA SER A 878 4.15 -19.68 8.71
C SER A 878 4.99 -19.34 9.94
N LYS A 879 6.02 -18.52 9.72
CA LYS A 879 6.88 -17.93 10.76
C LYS A 879 6.72 -16.41 10.84
N THR A 880 5.72 -15.87 10.13
CA THR A 880 5.53 -14.42 10.02
C THR A 880 4.91 -13.83 11.29
N ASP A 881 5.23 -12.57 11.58
CA ASP A 881 4.74 -11.82 12.74
C ASP A 881 4.40 -10.38 12.32
N HIS A 882 3.67 -9.66 13.17
CA HIS A 882 3.19 -8.31 12.90
C HIS A 882 4.28 -7.24 12.85
N ALA A 883 5.49 -7.55 13.34
CA ALA A 883 6.62 -6.64 13.35
C ALA A 883 7.94 -7.39 13.17
N ILE A 884 8.93 -6.69 12.61
CA ILE A 884 10.31 -7.17 12.58
C ILE A 884 10.86 -7.16 14.01
N SER A 885 11.55 -8.23 14.42
CA SER A 885 12.19 -8.31 15.72
C SER A 885 13.08 -7.09 16.00
N ALA A 886 12.92 -6.49 17.18
CA ALA A 886 13.68 -5.30 17.59
C ALA A 886 15.20 -5.55 17.60
N ALA A 887 15.64 -6.81 17.78
CA ALA A 887 17.05 -7.18 17.71
C ALA A 887 17.58 -7.11 16.27
N VAL A 888 16.83 -7.64 15.29
CA VAL A 888 17.19 -7.62 13.87
C VAL A 888 17.21 -6.19 13.35
N ARG A 889 16.16 -5.41 13.67
CA ARG A 889 16.08 -3.99 13.30
C ARG A 889 17.28 -3.19 13.81
N LYS A 890 17.66 -3.36 15.09
CA LYS A 890 18.82 -2.66 15.68
C LYS A 890 20.15 -3.09 15.06
N ALA A 891 20.31 -4.37 14.73
CA ALA A 891 21.54 -4.89 14.13
C ALA A 891 21.75 -4.31 12.71
N GLU A 892 20.70 -4.30 11.89
CA GLU A 892 20.76 -3.76 10.53
C GLU A 892 20.89 -2.22 10.53
N GLU A 893 20.19 -1.51 11.42
CA GLU A 893 20.36 -0.06 11.61
C GLU A 893 21.83 0.29 11.96
N HIS A 894 22.47 -0.51 12.82
CA HIS A 894 23.90 -0.36 13.14
C HIS A 894 24.81 -0.61 11.92
N MET A 895 24.50 -1.60 11.07
CA MET A 895 25.29 -1.89 9.86
C MET A 895 25.17 -0.77 8.81
N ILE A 896 23.97 -0.22 8.59
CA ILE A 896 23.73 0.90 7.65
C ILE A 896 24.46 2.17 8.11
N VAL A 897 24.43 2.48 9.41
CA VAL A 897 25.17 3.63 9.97
C VAL A 897 26.69 3.42 9.86
N SER A 898 27.16 2.17 9.93
CA SER A 898 28.58 1.86 9.79
C SER A 898 29.09 1.94 8.34
N SER A 899 28.26 1.61 7.35
CA SER A 899 28.62 1.67 5.92
C SER A 899 28.59 3.10 5.38
N GLN A 900 27.66 3.95 5.83
CA GLN A 900 27.65 5.38 5.51
C GLN A 900 28.88 6.12 6.05
N LYS A 901 29.42 5.70 7.20
CA LYS A 901 30.69 6.23 7.74
C LYS A 901 31.94 5.79 6.99
N ARG A 902 31.85 4.80 6.09
CA ARG A 902 32.98 4.35 5.24
C ARG A 902 32.95 4.94 3.83
N ALA A 903 31.84 5.56 3.43
CA ALA A 903 31.65 6.18 2.11
C ALA A 903 31.83 7.71 2.12
N HIS A 904 32.07 8.30 3.29
CA HIS A 904 32.58 9.65 3.50
C HIS A 904 34.01 9.56 4.04
#